data_AF-A0A7X8WUR9-F1
#
_entry.id   AF-A0A7X8WUR9-F1
#
_cell.length_a   1.000
_cell.length_b   1.000
_cell.length_c   1.000
_cell.angle_alpha   90.00
_cell.angle_beta   90.00
_cell.angle_gamma   90.00
#
_symmetry.space_group_name_H-M   'P 1'
#
loop_
_entity.id
_entity.type
_entity.pdbx_description
1 polymer ?
#
loop_
_entity_poly.entity_id
_entity_poly.type
_entity_poly.pdbx_seq_one_letter_code
_entity_poly.pdbx_strand_id
1 'polypeptide(L)'
;MKVSLNWIREYVDLPEDLSPEKLAYELTMRTVEVENVTNPADLVNGIIVGRIEKVLPHPNAELLRVCHVDCGLDKTKQIVCGGINLYDGQVVAVAPPGAEVIWHGEGEPVVLKATKLRGVLSEGMICSSTEINLGELFPLSEEAEILDLTPLFPDAEPGITLASLLELDDVILEIDNKSMTNRPDLWGHYGIARELAAIFGGTLRKLPKFAPPKGVPSYPVEILDPDRCDRYDATLFEGVTPEKAPFWMQRAIWSVGMRPHNVLVDITNYVMLALGQPLHGFDQDHVEDGIRVRTAHQDETLELLDESVLHLSETDLLICDGHDKPIGLAGIMGGARDSILPETTNMLLEVAHFDAQTIRKTVMHHHLRTEASNRFEKAIDTQRCDQALGLAQHLMKTLQPNAKIVAYGSAQTGQTEKLTIDVPLDFLCIRSGTELSAENVRNTLESLGFEVEIYHQYRPTGDFLNKNDADRDETGQKSVSEESYAFTDNIKDVCHDVVLRVTVPTWRATGDVSMRDDILEEVCRMIGYHHIEYQPPVITLNEPVRQLHLDRLRAMKEYLAFRADLQEIFTYPWVSDTFLKAADGEDAPTAKSYVTLATPPSPDRSRLRRSLIPILLEAVVNNLRYYESFGLFNTETVFLPCENKNSDASPSQSESMPRQRKHLGIALAGDNAVNLFLRLKGIL
;
A
#
# COMPACT_ATOMS: atom_id res chain seq x y z
N MET A 1 0.27 -4.53 -1.72
CA MET A 1 0.91 -5.47 -0.76
C MET A 1 0.80 -6.88 -1.33
N LYS A 2 1.83 -7.72 -1.22
CA LYS A 2 1.77 -9.12 -1.67
C LYS A 2 1.52 -10.06 -0.49
N VAL A 3 0.67 -11.07 -0.68
CA VAL A 3 0.42 -12.13 0.33
C VAL A 3 0.41 -13.51 -0.31
N SER A 4 0.99 -14.47 0.40
CA SER A 4 1.06 -15.89 0.02
C SER A 4 -0.15 -16.66 0.52
N LEU A 5 -0.81 -17.41 -0.38
CA LEU A 5 -1.90 -18.30 0.00
C LEU A 5 -1.39 -19.49 0.82
N ASN A 6 -0.23 -20.05 0.50
CA ASN A 6 0.39 -21.11 1.30
C ASN A 6 0.64 -20.66 2.74
N TRP A 7 1.16 -19.44 2.92
CA TRP A 7 1.38 -18.86 4.25
C TRP A 7 0.06 -18.57 4.97
N ILE A 8 -0.96 -18.06 4.27
CA ILE A 8 -2.31 -17.90 4.84
C ILE A 8 -2.88 -19.24 5.31
N ARG A 9 -2.68 -20.33 4.56
CA ARG A 9 -3.13 -21.68 4.92
C ARG A 9 -2.47 -22.22 6.19
N GLU A 10 -1.37 -21.62 6.67
CA GLU A 10 -0.83 -21.91 8.00
C GLU A 10 -1.70 -21.35 9.13
N TYR A 11 -2.51 -20.32 8.87
CA TYR A 11 -3.37 -19.68 9.86
C TYR A 11 -4.84 -20.07 9.76
N VAL A 12 -5.31 -20.53 8.61
CA VAL A 12 -6.72 -20.90 8.40
C VAL A 12 -6.86 -22.10 7.47
N ASP A 13 -7.77 -23.01 7.80
CA ASP A 13 -8.21 -24.06 6.89
C ASP A 13 -9.16 -23.49 5.84
N LEU A 14 -8.73 -23.50 4.58
CA LEU A 14 -9.55 -23.08 3.43
C LEU A 14 -9.91 -24.30 2.57
N PRO A 15 -11.05 -24.25 1.84
CA PRO A 15 -11.44 -25.33 0.94
C PRO A 15 -10.30 -25.73 -0.03
N GLU A 16 -10.14 -27.03 -0.26
CA GLU A 16 -9.09 -27.56 -1.14
C GLU A 16 -9.36 -27.24 -2.62
N ASP A 17 -10.63 -27.11 -3.01
CA ASP A 17 -11.10 -26.83 -4.37
C ASP A 17 -11.22 -25.33 -4.67
N LEU A 18 -10.70 -24.46 -3.79
CA LEU A 18 -10.75 -23.02 -3.98
C LEU A 18 -9.79 -22.58 -5.09
N SER A 19 -10.34 -22.20 -6.25
CA SER A 19 -9.53 -21.67 -7.35
C SER A 19 -8.98 -20.27 -7.03
N PRO A 20 -7.79 -19.90 -7.55
CA PRO A 20 -7.22 -18.57 -7.37
C PRO A 20 -8.16 -17.44 -7.85
N GLU A 21 -8.89 -17.65 -8.95
CA GLU A 21 -9.81 -16.66 -9.51
C GLU A 21 -11.01 -16.43 -8.59
N LYS A 22 -11.58 -17.50 -8.02
CA LYS A 22 -12.69 -17.39 -7.08
C LYS A 22 -12.24 -16.72 -5.79
N LEU A 23 -11.05 -17.07 -5.29
CA LEU A 23 -10.45 -16.43 -4.12
C LEU A 23 -10.27 -14.92 -4.34
N ALA A 24 -9.64 -14.52 -5.45
CA ALA A 24 -9.41 -13.12 -5.77
C ALA A 24 -10.72 -12.34 -5.96
N TYR A 25 -11.71 -12.93 -6.62
CA TYR A 25 -13.03 -12.33 -6.80
C TYR A 25 -13.75 -12.10 -5.46
N GLU A 26 -13.88 -13.13 -4.62
CA GLU A 26 -14.59 -13.00 -3.34
C GLU A 26 -13.88 -12.03 -2.39
N LEU A 27 -12.55 -12.04 -2.35
CA LEU A 27 -11.78 -11.09 -1.54
C LEU A 27 -11.97 -9.65 -2.04
N THR A 28 -11.97 -9.43 -3.36
CA THR A 28 -12.26 -8.13 -3.99
C THR A 28 -13.66 -7.63 -3.69
N MET A 29 -14.66 -8.52 -3.76
CA MET A 29 -16.06 -8.12 -3.58
C MET A 29 -16.45 -7.83 -2.13
N ARG A 30 -15.69 -8.34 -1.15
CA ARG A 30 -16.07 -8.30 0.28
C ARG A 30 -15.08 -7.61 1.21
N THR A 31 -13.83 -7.44 0.78
CA THR A 31 -12.74 -7.02 1.68
C THR A 31 -11.83 -5.98 1.04
N VAL A 32 -11.04 -6.36 0.02
CA VAL A 32 -9.96 -5.54 -0.58
C VAL A 32 -9.70 -5.91 -2.03
N GLU A 33 -9.32 -4.94 -2.85
CA GLU A 33 -9.08 -5.15 -4.29
C GLU A 33 -7.80 -5.96 -4.54
N VAL A 34 -7.94 -7.08 -5.26
CA VAL A 34 -6.81 -7.88 -5.75
C VAL A 34 -6.47 -7.41 -7.17
N GLU A 35 -5.34 -6.72 -7.33
CA GLU A 35 -4.88 -6.18 -8.61
C GLU A 35 -4.33 -7.28 -9.51
N ASN A 36 -3.65 -8.26 -8.93
CA ASN A 36 -2.99 -9.33 -9.68
C ASN A 36 -2.88 -10.63 -8.86
N VAL A 37 -2.78 -11.74 -9.58
CA VAL A 37 -2.56 -13.08 -9.02
C VAL A 37 -1.42 -13.72 -9.79
N THR A 38 -0.36 -14.12 -9.10
CA THR A 38 0.87 -14.65 -9.72
C THR A 38 1.35 -15.93 -9.02
N ASN A 39 2.11 -16.76 -9.73
CA ASN A 39 2.76 -17.94 -9.16
C ASN A 39 4.29 -17.82 -9.29
N PRO A 40 5.07 -17.83 -8.19
CA PRO A 40 6.53 -17.74 -8.23
C PRO A 40 7.19 -18.85 -9.05
N ALA A 41 6.54 -20.01 -9.19
CA ALA A 41 7.02 -21.10 -10.04
C ALA A 41 7.18 -20.70 -11.53
N ASP A 42 6.39 -19.73 -12.00
CA ASP A 42 6.42 -19.26 -13.39
C ASP A 42 7.77 -18.59 -13.74
N LEU A 43 8.48 -18.05 -12.75
CA LEU A 43 9.79 -17.40 -12.93
C LEU A 43 10.89 -18.36 -13.38
N VAL A 44 10.74 -19.65 -13.06
CA VAL A 44 11.72 -20.70 -13.35
C VAL A 44 11.13 -21.79 -14.24
N ASN A 45 10.12 -21.43 -15.03
CA ASN A 45 9.45 -22.37 -15.91
C ASN A 45 10.43 -23.00 -16.92
N GLY A 46 10.41 -24.33 -17.02
CA GLY A 46 11.32 -25.09 -17.88
C GLY A 46 12.75 -25.25 -17.34
N ILE A 47 13.09 -24.67 -16.19
CA ILE A 47 14.38 -24.87 -15.51
C ILE A 47 14.33 -26.17 -14.68
N ILE A 48 15.37 -26.99 -14.80
CA ILE A 48 15.48 -28.28 -14.11
C ILE A 48 16.71 -28.32 -13.22
N VAL A 49 16.71 -29.26 -12.28
CA VAL A 49 17.86 -29.54 -11.43
C VAL A 49 18.80 -30.49 -12.17
N GLY A 50 20.09 -30.19 -12.18
CA GLY A 50 21.14 -31.06 -12.71
C GLY A 50 22.22 -31.35 -11.69
N ARG A 51 22.99 -32.41 -11.93
CA ARG A 51 24.19 -32.74 -11.15
C ARG A 51 25.39 -32.86 -12.06
N ILE A 52 26.43 -32.08 -11.77
CA ILE A 52 27.68 -32.14 -12.55
C ILE A 52 28.38 -33.46 -12.23
N GLU A 53 28.45 -34.38 -13.18
CA GLU A 53 29.23 -35.61 -13.04
C GLU A 53 30.72 -35.35 -13.19
N LYS A 54 31.09 -34.43 -14.10
CA LYS A 54 32.49 -34.12 -14.38
C LYS A 54 32.70 -32.75 -15.00
N VAL A 55 33.71 -32.01 -14.52
CA VAL A 55 34.19 -30.75 -15.11
C VAL A 55 35.50 -30.98 -15.86
N LEU A 56 35.54 -30.64 -17.15
CA LEU A 56 36.72 -30.77 -18.01
C LEU A 56 37.18 -29.40 -18.54
N PRO A 57 38.48 -29.19 -18.79
CA PRO A 57 38.96 -27.99 -19.46
C PRO A 57 38.43 -27.91 -20.90
N HIS A 58 38.04 -26.71 -21.34
CA HIS A 58 37.59 -26.52 -22.72
C HIS A 58 38.79 -26.53 -23.70
N PRO A 59 38.74 -27.28 -24.81
CA PRO A 59 39.90 -27.50 -25.69
C PRO A 59 40.36 -26.23 -26.43
N ASN A 60 39.45 -25.28 -26.67
CA ASN A 60 39.70 -24.08 -27.47
C ASN A 60 39.45 -22.74 -26.74
N ALA A 61 39.31 -22.76 -25.40
CA ALA A 61 39.02 -21.54 -24.63
C ALA A 61 39.43 -21.68 -23.16
N GLU A 62 40.24 -20.75 -22.65
CA GLU A 62 40.80 -20.83 -21.28
C GLU A 62 39.76 -20.56 -20.18
N LEU A 63 38.81 -19.66 -20.44
CA LEU A 63 37.77 -19.23 -19.50
C LEU A 63 36.52 -20.13 -19.50
N LEU A 64 36.47 -21.15 -20.36
CA LEU A 64 35.32 -22.05 -20.43
C LEU A 64 35.66 -23.43 -19.89
N ARG A 65 34.63 -24.13 -19.42
CA ARG A 65 34.67 -25.54 -19.02
C ARG A 65 33.65 -26.33 -19.83
N VAL A 66 33.90 -27.62 -19.96
CA VAL A 66 32.97 -28.59 -20.52
C VAL A 66 32.48 -29.45 -19.37
N CYS A 67 31.22 -29.26 -18.99
CA CYS A 67 30.57 -29.96 -17.90
C CYS A 67 29.73 -31.11 -18.46
N HIS A 68 29.92 -32.30 -17.91
CA HIS A 68 29.04 -33.44 -18.07
C HIS A 68 28.01 -33.38 -16.94
N VAL A 69 26.75 -33.10 -17.28
CA VAL A 69 25.68 -32.84 -16.32
C VAL A 69 24.60 -33.90 -16.47
N ASP A 70 24.33 -34.64 -15.39
CA ASP A 70 23.14 -35.48 -15.29
C ASP A 70 21.92 -34.57 -15.12
N CYS A 71 20.95 -34.70 -16.01
CA CYS A 71 19.69 -33.94 -16.01
C CYS A 71 18.47 -34.89 -15.92
N GLY A 72 18.67 -36.14 -15.50
CA GLY A 72 17.65 -37.18 -15.51
C GLY A 72 17.42 -37.85 -16.88
N LEU A 73 16.28 -38.57 -17.01
CA LEU A 73 15.73 -39.25 -18.20
C LEU A 73 16.77 -39.71 -19.26
N ASP A 74 17.77 -40.46 -18.79
CA ASP A 74 18.68 -41.38 -19.51
C ASP A 74 19.91 -40.84 -20.27
N LYS A 75 20.28 -39.55 -20.24
CA LYS A 75 21.60 -39.12 -20.78
C LYS A 75 22.20 -37.89 -20.09
N THR A 76 23.43 -38.06 -19.59
CA THR A 76 24.36 -36.97 -19.30
C THR A 76 24.47 -36.02 -20.49
N LYS A 77 24.24 -34.73 -20.24
CA LYS A 77 24.36 -33.65 -21.21
C LYS A 77 25.74 -33.02 -21.17
N GLN A 78 26.25 -32.64 -22.34
CA GLN A 78 27.46 -31.83 -22.43
C GLN A 78 27.06 -30.35 -22.47
N ILE A 79 27.43 -29.60 -21.43
CA ILE A 79 27.12 -28.16 -21.31
C ILE A 79 28.43 -27.39 -21.16
N VAL A 80 28.62 -26.37 -21.99
CA VAL A 80 29.77 -25.47 -21.89
C VAL A 80 29.39 -24.33 -20.94
N CYS A 81 30.19 -24.12 -19.89
CA CYS A 81 29.92 -23.13 -18.86
C CYS A 81 31.15 -22.26 -18.58
N GLY A 82 30.95 -20.97 -18.35
CA GLY A 82 31.98 -20.02 -17.94
C GLY A 82 32.07 -19.79 -16.43
N GLY A 83 31.29 -20.53 -15.64
CA GLY A 83 31.21 -20.37 -14.19
C GLY A 83 32.55 -20.58 -13.49
N ILE A 84 32.85 -19.76 -12.48
CA ILE A 84 34.12 -19.84 -11.74
C ILE A 84 34.09 -20.87 -10.60
N ASN A 85 32.91 -21.20 -10.09
CA ASN A 85 32.66 -22.07 -8.93
C ASN A 85 32.20 -23.49 -9.32
N LEU A 86 32.67 -24.02 -10.46
CA LEU A 86 32.29 -25.34 -10.97
C LEU A 86 33.12 -26.48 -10.36
N TYR A 87 32.45 -27.54 -9.87
CA TYR A 87 33.12 -28.75 -9.37
C TYR A 87 32.30 -30.04 -9.57
N ASP A 88 32.96 -31.19 -9.48
CA ASP A 88 32.34 -32.51 -9.64
C ASP A 88 31.37 -32.81 -8.46
N GLY A 89 30.18 -33.30 -8.77
CA GLY A 89 29.11 -33.62 -7.81
C GLY A 89 28.14 -32.48 -7.49
N GLN A 90 28.42 -31.26 -7.98
CA GLN A 90 27.64 -30.05 -7.71
C GLN A 90 26.21 -30.16 -8.23
N VAL A 91 25.24 -29.76 -7.41
CA VAL A 91 23.82 -29.62 -7.77
C VAL A 91 23.58 -28.21 -8.30
N VAL A 92 23.07 -28.10 -9.52
CA VAL A 92 22.96 -26.82 -10.24
C VAL A 92 21.60 -26.65 -10.91
N ALA A 93 21.23 -25.40 -11.19
CA ALA A 93 20.10 -25.09 -12.06
C ALA A 93 20.52 -25.19 -13.53
N VAL A 94 19.75 -25.94 -14.32
CA VAL A 94 20.01 -26.18 -15.74
C VAL A 94 18.82 -25.69 -16.57
N ALA A 95 19.11 -24.84 -17.55
CA ALA A 95 18.15 -24.45 -18.58
C ALA A 95 18.40 -25.32 -19.83
N PRO A 96 17.54 -26.32 -20.10
CA PRO A 96 17.63 -27.13 -21.31
C PRO A 96 17.23 -26.33 -22.56
N PRO A 97 17.56 -26.81 -23.77
CA PRO A 97 17.05 -26.22 -25.01
C PRO A 97 15.52 -26.12 -25.00
N GLY A 98 14.99 -24.94 -25.25
CA GLY A 98 13.56 -24.61 -25.15
C GLY A 98 13.17 -23.84 -23.89
N ALA A 99 14.00 -23.84 -22.84
CA ALA A 99 13.81 -22.99 -21.67
C ALA A 99 14.18 -21.53 -21.96
N GLU A 100 13.63 -20.60 -21.20
CA GLU A 100 13.87 -19.16 -21.31
C GLU A 100 14.80 -18.70 -20.18
N VAL A 101 15.79 -17.88 -20.52
CA VAL A 101 16.75 -17.27 -19.57
C VAL A 101 17.00 -15.82 -19.95
N ILE A 102 17.39 -15.00 -18.99
CA ILE A 102 17.81 -13.61 -19.21
C ILE A 102 19.34 -13.59 -19.34
N TRP A 103 19.87 -13.27 -20.51
CA TRP A 103 21.32 -13.25 -20.72
C TRP A 103 21.98 -12.20 -19.83
N HIS A 104 22.95 -12.63 -19.00
CA HIS A 104 23.62 -11.77 -18.03
C HIS A 104 22.67 -11.08 -17.01
N GLY A 105 21.44 -11.59 -16.87
CA GLY A 105 20.42 -10.97 -16.00
C GLY A 105 19.89 -9.63 -16.51
N GLU A 106 20.23 -9.19 -17.73
CA GLU A 106 19.73 -7.96 -18.35
C GLU A 106 18.96 -8.22 -19.66
N GLY A 107 17.82 -7.55 -19.82
CA GLY A 107 17.04 -7.57 -21.06
C GLY A 107 15.90 -8.59 -21.07
N GLU A 108 15.39 -8.87 -22.28
CA GLU A 108 14.23 -9.75 -22.47
C GLU A 108 14.63 -11.23 -22.40
N PRO A 109 13.75 -12.13 -21.90
CA PRO A 109 13.99 -13.56 -21.90
C PRO A 109 14.30 -14.12 -23.29
N VAL A 110 15.28 -15.02 -23.37
CA VAL A 110 15.73 -15.66 -24.61
C VAL A 110 15.56 -17.18 -24.51
N VAL A 111 14.87 -17.75 -25.50
CA VAL A 111 14.72 -19.21 -25.63
C VAL A 111 16.05 -19.86 -26.02
N LEU A 112 16.52 -20.80 -25.21
CA LEU A 112 17.77 -21.52 -25.44
C LEU A 112 17.66 -22.54 -26.57
N LYS A 113 18.76 -22.67 -27.32
CA LYS A 113 18.94 -23.69 -28.38
C LYS A 113 20.29 -24.36 -28.20
N ALA A 114 20.36 -25.65 -28.54
CA ALA A 114 21.65 -26.35 -28.60
C ALA A 114 22.55 -25.69 -29.65
N THR A 115 23.74 -25.25 -29.24
CA THR A 115 24.67 -24.49 -30.08
C THR A 115 26.11 -24.93 -29.85
N LYS A 116 27.00 -24.64 -30.82
CA LYS A 116 28.43 -24.87 -30.64
C LYS A 116 29.09 -23.61 -30.10
N LEU A 117 29.58 -23.68 -28.87
CA LEU A 117 30.39 -22.63 -28.26
C LEU A 117 31.87 -23.00 -28.47
N ARG A 118 32.59 -22.14 -29.21
CA ARG A 118 34.03 -22.34 -29.52
C ARG A 118 34.37 -23.74 -30.06
N GLY A 119 33.45 -24.29 -30.86
CA GLY A 119 33.59 -25.59 -31.53
C GLY A 119 33.06 -26.80 -30.76
N VAL A 120 32.72 -26.66 -29.48
CA VAL A 120 32.16 -27.71 -28.63
C VAL A 120 30.64 -27.54 -28.51
N LEU A 121 29.88 -28.63 -28.65
CA LEU A 121 28.43 -28.60 -28.51
C LEU A 121 28.04 -28.33 -27.04
N SER A 122 27.13 -27.37 -26.82
CA SER A 122 26.47 -27.13 -25.53
C SER A 122 24.98 -27.45 -25.68
N GLU A 123 24.50 -28.43 -24.92
CA GLU A 123 23.11 -28.91 -24.90
C GLU A 123 22.29 -28.25 -23.78
N GLY A 124 22.41 -26.93 -23.63
CA GLY A 124 21.75 -26.16 -22.58
C GLY A 124 22.72 -25.18 -21.92
N MET A 125 22.34 -24.73 -20.73
CA MET A 125 23.07 -23.75 -19.92
C MET A 125 22.98 -24.10 -18.43
N ILE A 126 24.10 -24.02 -17.72
CA ILE A 126 24.12 -24.00 -16.24
C ILE A 126 23.91 -22.53 -15.86
N CYS A 127 22.88 -22.25 -15.07
CA CYS A 127 22.41 -20.89 -14.82
C CYS A 127 23.03 -20.29 -13.55
N SER A 128 23.32 -18.99 -13.62
CA SER A 128 23.42 -18.15 -12.44
C SER A 128 22.02 -17.88 -11.87
N SER A 129 21.92 -17.38 -10.63
CA SER A 129 20.63 -17.02 -10.04
C SER A 129 19.98 -15.80 -10.72
N THR A 130 20.79 -14.86 -11.21
CA THR A 130 20.29 -13.64 -11.89
C THR A 130 19.70 -13.95 -13.26
N GLU A 131 20.22 -14.95 -13.97
CA GLU A 131 19.74 -15.37 -15.30
C GLU A 131 18.34 -16.01 -15.26
N ILE A 132 17.88 -16.44 -14.07
CA ILE A 132 16.60 -17.11 -13.85
C ILE A 132 15.74 -16.40 -12.79
N ASN A 133 15.94 -15.09 -12.60
CA ASN A 133 15.15 -14.25 -11.67
C ASN A 133 15.16 -14.69 -10.18
N LEU A 134 16.20 -15.40 -9.75
CA LEU A 134 16.40 -15.83 -8.37
C LEU A 134 17.52 -15.08 -7.64
N GLY A 135 18.03 -13.98 -8.23
CA GLY A 135 19.18 -13.24 -7.70
C GLY A 135 19.02 -12.72 -6.27
N GLU A 136 17.82 -12.31 -5.87
CA GLU A 136 17.56 -11.86 -4.50
C GLU A 136 17.50 -13.02 -3.48
N LEU A 137 16.99 -14.17 -3.91
CA LEU A 137 16.89 -15.37 -3.08
C LEU A 137 18.25 -16.09 -2.95
N PHE A 138 19.05 -16.04 -4.01
CA PHE A 138 20.39 -16.62 -4.09
C PHE A 138 21.40 -15.59 -4.58
N PRO A 139 21.78 -14.62 -3.72
CA PRO A 139 22.74 -13.58 -4.11
C PRO A 139 24.11 -14.19 -4.39
N LEU A 140 24.74 -13.71 -5.48
CA LEU A 140 26.07 -14.12 -5.93
C LEU A 140 27.12 -13.11 -5.44
N SER A 141 28.33 -13.60 -5.17
CA SER A 141 29.46 -12.75 -4.79
C SER A 141 30.16 -12.15 -6.01
N GLU A 142 30.20 -12.91 -7.10
CA GLU A 142 30.74 -12.48 -8.39
C GLU A 142 29.75 -12.80 -9.52
N GLU A 143 29.73 -11.96 -10.55
CA GLU A 143 28.84 -12.12 -11.71
C GLU A 143 29.04 -13.46 -12.45
N ALA A 144 30.26 -14.00 -12.39
CA ALA A 144 30.61 -15.26 -13.03
C ALA A 144 30.29 -16.51 -12.18
N GLU A 145 29.65 -16.37 -11.00
CA GLU A 145 29.21 -17.52 -10.20
C GLU A 145 27.93 -18.14 -10.77
N ILE A 146 27.86 -19.47 -10.79
CA ILE A 146 26.60 -20.19 -11.07
C ILE A 146 25.84 -20.46 -9.77
N LEU A 147 24.54 -20.74 -9.90
CA LEU A 147 23.69 -21.10 -8.76
C LEU A 147 24.07 -22.50 -8.24
N ASP A 148 24.70 -22.53 -7.06
CA ASP A 148 25.04 -23.76 -6.34
C ASP A 148 23.94 -24.13 -5.35
N LEU A 149 23.20 -25.19 -5.65
CA LEU A 149 22.12 -25.71 -4.82
C LEU A 149 22.61 -26.77 -3.83
N THR A 150 23.88 -27.21 -3.93
CA THR A 150 24.44 -28.29 -3.13
C THR A 150 24.35 -28.05 -1.62
N PRO A 151 24.60 -26.85 -1.07
CA PRO A 151 24.54 -26.61 0.37
C PRO A 151 23.15 -26.81 0.98
N LEU A 152 22.09 -26.59 0.20
CA LEU A 152 20.70 -26.70 0.66
C LEU A 152 20.07 -28.04 0.27
N PHE A 153 20.44 -28.56 -0.91
CA PHE A 153 19.81 -29.73 -1.51
C PHE A 153 20.85 -30.73 -2.05
N PRO A 154 21.74 -31.28 -1.20
CA PRO A 154 22.82 -32.15 -1.66
C PRO A 154 22.29 -33.43 -2.33
N ASP A 155 21.14 -33.92 -1.88
CA ASP A 155 20.49 -35.15 -2.34
C ASP A 155 19.41 -34.92 -3.41
N ALA A 156 19.34 -33.72 -4.00
CA ALA A 156 18.37 -33.43 -5.05
C ALA A 156 18.50 -34.41 -6.24
N GLU A 157 17.37 -34.95 -6.67
CA GLU A 157 17.30 -35.85 -7.82
C GLU A 157 17.43 -35.05 -9.13
N PRO A 158 18.40 -35.38 -10.00
CA PRO A 158 18.50 -34.74 -11.30
C PRO A 158 17.24 -34.93 -12.16
N GLY A 159 16.83 -33.87 -12.86
CA GLY A 159 15.70 -33.87 -13.78
C GLY A 159 14.36 -33.45 -13.19
N ILE A 160 14.25 -33.27 -11.86
CA ILE A 160 13.09 -32.59 -11.26
C ILE A 160 13.09 -31.10 -11.66
N THR A 161 11.91 -30.48 -11.65
CA THR A 161 11.81 -29.04 -11.94
C THR A 161 12.38 -28.23 -10.79
N LEU A 162 13.01 -27.09 -11.11
CA LEU A 162 13.56 -26.20 -10.09
C LEU A 162 12.44 -25.65 -9.19
N ALA A 163 11.27 -25.33 -9.77
CA ALA A 163 10.09 -24.90 -9.02
C ALA A 163 9.66 -25.93 -7.96
N SER A 164 9.71 -27.23 -8.29
CA SER A 164 9.33 -28.28 -7.33
C SER A 164 10.37 -28.45 -6.22
N LEU A 165 11.67 -28.35 -6.53
CA LEU A 165 12.73 -28.47 -5.52
C LEU A 165 12.68 -27.30 -4.52
N LEU A 166 12.47 -26.08 -5.04
CA LEU A 166 12.42 -24.86 -4.26
C LEU A 166 11.03 -24.59 -3.65
N GLU A 167 10.06 -25.49 -3.87
CA GLU A 167 8.67 -25.37 -3.43
C GLU A 167 8.05 -24.02 -3.82
N LEU A 168 8.23 -23.57 -5.06
CA LEU A 168 7.77 -22.24 -5.52
C LEU A 168 6.30 -22.20 -5.93
N ASP A 169 5.61 -23.35 -5.97
CA ASP A 169 4.20 -23.40 -6.31
C ASP A 169 3.35 -22.76 -5.19
N ASP A 170 2.87 -21.56 -5.48
CA ASP A 170 2.09 -20.74 -4.55
C ASP A 170 1.19 -19.77 -5.33
N VAL A 171 0.16 -19.27 -4.66
CA VAL A 171 -0.71 -18.22 -5.19
C VAL A 171 -0.40 -16.95 -4.43
N ILE A 172 0.28 -16.01 -5.10
CA ILE A 172 0.59 -14.69 -4.54
C ILE A 172 -0.49 -13.71 -5.00
N LEU A 173 -1.23 -13.18 -4.04
CA LEU A 173 -2.22 -12.13 -4.27
C LEU A 173 -1.54 -10.76 -4.09
N GLU A 174 -1.64 -9.91 -5.10
CA GLU A 174 -1.23 -8.51 -5.02
C GLU A 174 -2.46 -7.64 -4.73
N ILE A 175 -2.49 -7.05 -3.54
CA ILE A 175 -3.60 -6.25 -3.03
C ILE A 175 -3.32 -4.77 -3.22
N ASP A 176 -4.27 -4.00 -3.77
CA ASP A 176 -4.15 -2.54 -3.89
C ASP A 176 -4.10 -1.90 -2.50
N ASN A 177 -3.01 -1.20 -2.22
CA ASN A 177 -2.80 -0.48 -0.97
C ASN A 177 -3.89 0.58 -0.70
N LYS A 178 -4.54 1.15 -1.74
CA LYS A 178 -5.59 2.17 -1.55
C LYS A 178 -6.86 1.57 -0.95
N SER A 179 -7.20 0.34 -1.34
CA SER A 179 -8.34 -0.40 -0.82
C SER A 179 -8.18 -0.81 0.65
N MET A 180 -6.96 -0.74 1.21
CA MET A 180 -6.62 -1.16 2.57
C MET A 180 -6.39 0.00 3.55
N THR A 181 -6.59 1.25 3.13
CA THR A 181 -6.18 2.42 3.94
C THR A 181 -6.91 2.54 5.28
N ASN A 182 -8.17 2.13 5.35
CA ASN A 182 -8.99 2.03 6.56
C ASN A 182 -8.93 0.64 7.21
N ARG A 183 -8.02 -0.23 6.79
CA ARG A 183 -7.91 -1.63 7.21
C ARG A 183 -6.51 -1.94 7.76
N PRO A 184 -6.09 -1.32 8.88
CA PRO A 184 -4.77 -1.57 9.48
C PRO A 184 -4.56 -3.03 9.90
N ASP A 185 -5.64 -3.76 10.11
CA ASP A 185 -5.65 -5.19 10.44
C ASP A 185 -5.18 -6.08 9.29
N LEU A 186 -5.27 -5.63 8.04
CA LEU A 186 -4.97 -6.42 6.85
C LEU A 186 -3.52 -6.31 6.36
N TRP A 187 -2.68 -5.51 7.01
CA TRP A 187 -1.27 -5.32 6.64
C TRP A 187 -0.34 -6.49 7.05
N GLY A 188 -0.90 -7.69 7.14
CA GLY A 188 -0.19 -8.95 7.38
C GLY A 188 -1.07 -10.16 7.01
N HIS A 189 -0.42 -11.30 6.80
CA HIS A 189 -1.09 -12.54 6.37
C HIS A 189 -2.19 -13.01 7.34
N TYR A 190 -1.99 -12.81 8.65
CA TYR A 190 -2.94 -13.23 9.68
C TYR A 190 -4.26 -12.42 9.64
N GLY A 191 -4.20 -11.14 9.25
CA GLY A 191 -5.38 -10.32 9.03
C GLY A 191 -6.21 -10.80 7.84
N ILE A 192 -5.55 -11.05 6.72
CA ILE A 192 -6.19 -11.63 5.52
C ILE A 192 -6.74 -13.02 5.82
N ALA A 193 -6.02 -13.85 6.58
CA ALA A 193 -6.49 -15.16 7.01
C ALA A 193 -7.80 -15.08 7.81
N ARG A 194 -7.96 -14.05 8.65
CA ARG A 194 -9.20 -13.78 9.41
C ARG A 194 -10.38 -13.47 8.49
N GLU A 195 -10.16 -12.63 7.48
CA GLU A 195 -11.19 -12.31 6.49
C GLU A 195 -11.58 -13.53 5.67
N LEU A 196 -10.61 -14.31 5.19
CA LEU A 196 -10.88 -15.54 4.44
C LEU A 196 -11.56 -16.61 5.30
N ALA A 197 -11.25 -16.69 6.59
CA ALA A 197 -11.97 -17.53 7.54
C ALA A 197 -13.46 -17.15 7.59
N ALA A 198 -13.76 -15.84 7.69
CA ALA A 198 -15.12 -15.32 7.71
C ALA A 198 -15.87 -15.55 6.37
N ILE A 199 -15.18 -15.41 5.23
CA ILE A 199 -15.78 -15.57 3.90
C ILE A 199 -16.07 -17.04 3.58
N PHE A 200 -15.12 -17.94 3.88
CA PHE A 200 -15.17 -19.35 3.45
C PHE A 200 -15.53 -20.34 4.56
N GLY A 201 -15.76 -19.88 5.79
CA GLY A 201 -16.17 -20.72 6.92
C GLY A 201 -15.04 -21.52 7.58
N GLY A 202 -13.80 -21.01 7.50
CA GLY A 202 -12.61 -21.63 8.12
C GLY A 202 -12.47 -21.28 9.60
N THR A 203 -11.72 -22.08 10.36
CA THR A 203 -11.35 -21.74 11.75
C THR A 203 -9.97 -21.07 11.77
N LEU A 204 -9.90 -19.84 12.29
CA LEU A 204 -8.63 -19.15 12.46
C LEU A 204 -7.83 -19.77 13.61
N ARG A 205 -6.59 -20.18 13.33
CA ARG A 205 -5.67 -20.76 14.31
C ARG A 205 -5.11 -19.68 15.22
N LYS A 206 -4.89 -20.04 16.49
CA LYS A 206 -4.39 -19.11 17.50
C LYS A 206 -2.88 -18.92 17.35
N LEU A 207 -2.45 -17.66 17.40
CA LEU A 207 -1.04 -17.30 17.48
C LEU A 207 -0.41 -17.75 18.81
N PRO A 208 0.92 -17.96 18.85
CA PRO A 208 1.65 -18.14 20.10
C PRO A 208 1.37 -16.99 21.06
N LYS A 209 0.97 -17.31 22.29
CA LYS A 209 0.74 -16.29 23.31
C LYS A 209 2.06 -15.77 23.84
N PHE A 210 2.20 -14.46 23.88
CA PHE A 210 3.30 -13.83 24.60
C PHE A 210 3.14 -14.03 26.11
N ALA A 211 4.25 -14.33 26.76
CA ALA A 211 4.38 -14.32 28.21
C ALA A 211 5.68 -13.60 28.56
N PRO A 212 5.64 -12.50 29.34
CA PRO A 212 6.83 -11.80 29.76
C PRO A 212 7.86 -12.74 30.41
N PRO A 213 9.14 -12.68 30.00
CA PRO A 213 10.21 -13.48 30.58
C PRO A 213 10.28 -13.30 32.11
N LYS A 214 10.32 -14.42 32.85
CA LYS A 214 10.40 -14.41 34.32
C LYS A 214 11.81 -14.69 34.78
N GLY A 215 12.24 -14.01 35.85
CA GLY A 215 13.56 -14.25 36.47
C GLY A 215 14.74 -13.62 35.72
N VAL A 216 14.46 -12.71 34.79
CA VAL A 216 15.48 -11.88 34.12
C VAL A 216 15.41 -10.44 34.64
N PRO A 217 16.54 -9.71 34.69
CA PRO A 217 16.57 -8.27 34.93
C PRO A 217 15.65 -7.46 34.02
N SER A 218 15.24 -6.28 34.49
CA SER A 218 14.54 -5.29 33.67
C SER A 218 15.52 -4.60 32.75
N TYR A 219 15.23 -4.53 31.46
CA TYR A 219 15.96 -3.67 30.53
C TYR A 219 15.47 -2.21 30.69
N PRO A 220 16.34 -1.19 30.76
CA PRO A 220 15.91 0.20 30.89
C PRO A 220 15.27 0.71 29.60
N VAL A 221 14.00 1.12 29.68
CA VAL A 221 13.26 1.75 28.58
C VAL A 221 12.52 2.96 29.15
N GLU A 222 12.71 4.12 28.53
CA GLU A 222 12.09 5.38 28.93
C GLU A 222 11.41 6.04 27.71
N ILE A 223 10.11 6.32 27.85
CA ILE A 223 9.33 7.06 26.86
C ILE A 223 9.22 8.50 27.35
N LEU A 224 9.85 9.43 26.63
CA LEU A 224 9.84 10.86 26.94
C LEU A 224 8.74 11.61 26.19
N ASP A 225 8.23 11.06 25.09
CA ASP A 225 7.09 11.59 24.33
C ASP A 225 5.95 10.55 24.23
N PRO A 226 5.09 10.45 25.26
CA PRO A 226 4.01 9.46 25.32
C PRO A 226 2.87 9.73 24.33
N ASP A 227 2.77 10.93 23.75
CA ASP A 227 1.76 11.25 22.74
C ASP A 227 2.11 10.63 21.38
N ARG A 228 3.41 10.42 21.12
CA ARG A 228 3.91 9.86 19.85
C ARG A 228 4.33 8.40 19.94
N CYS A 229 4.63 7.91 21.14
CA CYS A 229 4.95 6.51 21.42
C CYS A 229 4.34 6.14 22.77
N ASP A 230 3.33 5.28 22.80
CA ASP A 230 2.66 4.90 24.05
C ASP A 230 3.03 3.49 24.55
N ARG A 231 3.83 2.75 23.76
CA ARG A 231 4.34 1.43 24.11
C ARG A 231 5.69 1.15 23.44
N TYR A 232 6.66 0.69 24.21
CA TYR A 232 7.96 0.22 23.74
C TYR A 232 8.42 -0.97 24.58
N ASP A 233 8.57 -2.12 23.92
CA ASP A 233 9.09 -3.36 24.49
C ASP A 233 10.50 -3.65 23.95
N ALA A 234 11.42 -3.98 24.84
CA ALA A 234 12.80 -4.31 24.52
C ALA A 234 13.17 -5.67 25.12
N THR A 235 13.51 -6.65 24.29
CA THR A 235 13.95 -7.98 24.73
C THR A 235 15.41 -8.20 24.34
N LEU A 236 16.29 -8.36 25.32
CA LEU A 236 17.70 -8.63 25.09
C LEU A 236 17.97 -10.14 25.01
N PHE A 237 18.47 -10.58 23.86
CA PHE A 237 18.96 -11.93 23.60
C PHE A 237 20.49 -11.96 23.59
N GLU A 238 21.09 -12.87 24.35
CA GLU A 238 22.53 -13.20 24.26
C GLU A 238 22.74 -14.53 23.55
N GLY A 239 23.87 -14.68 22.86
CA GLY A 239 24.25 -15.91 22.18
C GLY A 239 23.48 -16.14 20.88
N VAL A 240 23.09 -15.06 20.20
CA VAL A 240 22.51 -15.11 18.85
C VAL A 240 23.61 -15.30 17.80
N THR A 241 23.23 -15.77 16.62
CA THR A 241 24.14 -15.92 15.47
C THR A 241 23.41 -15.49 14.19
N PRO A 242 23.90 -14.45 13.48
CA PRO A 242 23.25 -13.90 12.28
C PRO A 242 23.60 -14.71 11.04
N GLU A 243 23.31 -16.01 11.08
CA GLU A 243 23.45 -16.91 9.92
C GLU A 243 22.27 -16.79 8.95
N LYS A 244 22.32 -17.48 7.81
CA LYS A 244 21.19 -17.53 6.88
C LYS A 244 19.98 -18.20 7.55
N ALA A 245 18.80 -17.62 7.39
CA ALA A 245 17.57 -18.24 7.86
C ALA A 245 17.34 -19.62 7.19
N PRO A 246 16.52 -20.51 7.76
CA PRO A 246 16.10 -21.71 7.04
C PRO A 246 15.44 -21.36 5.70
N PHE A 247 15.62 -22.20 4.69
CA PHE A 247 15.16 -21.91 3.33
C PHE A 247 13.65 -21.62 3.24
N TRP A 248 12.80 -22.29 4.02
CA TRP A 248 11.36 -22.04 4.03
C TRP A 248 11.02 -20.58 4.39
N MET A 249 11.77 -19.96 5.31
CA MET A 249 11.56 -18.57 5.74
C MET A 249 12.10 -17.61 4.69
N GLN A 250 13.28 -17.89 4.13
CA GLN A 250 13.83 -17.11 3.01
C GLN A 250 12.85 -17.07 1.83
N ARG A 251 12.34 -18.24 1.43
CA ARG A 251 11.34 -18.38 0.36
C ARG A 251 10.06 -17.58 0.68
N ALA A 252 9.52 -17.69 1.90
CA ALA A 252 8.29 -17.00 2.29
C ALA A 252 8.42 -15.47 2.27
N ILE A 253 9.56 -14.92 2.69
CA ILE A 253 9.85 -13.47 2.64
C ILE A 253 10.03 -13.03 1.18
N TRP A 254 10.78 -13.80 0.39
CA TRP A 254 11.04 -13.52 -1.01
C TRP A 254 9.80 -13.56 -1.88
N SER A 255 8.90 -14.54 -1.69
CA SER A 255 7.70 -14.70 -2.49
C SER A 255 6.73 -13.51 -2.38
N VAL A 256 6.83 -12.72 -1.32
CA VAL A 256 6.04 -11.49 -1.13
C VAL A 256 6.82 -10.20 -1.42
N GLY A 257 7.98 -10.31 -2.08
CA GLY A 257 8.73 -9.18 -2.63
C GLY A 257 9.71 -8.52 -1.65
N MET A 258 10.14 -9.23 -0.60
CA MET A 258 11.22 -8.77 0.28
C MET A 258 12.46 -9.65 0.14
N ARG A 259 13.64 -9.03 0.18
CA ARG A 259 14.91 -9.78 0.15
C ARG A 259 15.19 -10.45 1.50
N PRO A 260 15.54 -11.75 1.54
CA PRO A 260 16.04 -12.39 2.75
C PRO A 260 17.46 -11.90 3.11
N HIS A 261 17.77 -11.81 4.39
CA HIS A 261 19.04 -11.32 4.91
C HIS A 261 19.74 -12.37 5.77
N ASN A 262 19.56 -12.29 7.08
CA ASN A 262 20.04 -13.24 8.07
C ASN A 262 18.88 -13.57 9.01
N VAL A 263 18.96 -14.67 9.73
CA VAL A 263 17.87 -15.19 10.57
C VAL A 263 17.35 -14.19 11.61
N LEU A 264 18.16 -13.27 12.11
CA LEU A 264 17.70 -12.28 13.09
C LEU A 264 16.82 -11.20 12.44
N VAL A 265 17.25 -10.69 11.28
CA VAL A 265 16.49 -9.72 10.47
C VAL A 265 15.29 -10.39 9.80
N ASP A 266 15.44 -11.63 9.36
CA ASP A 266 14.37 -12.38 8.70
C ASP A 266 13.27 -12.74 9.69
N ILE A 267 13.57 -12.96 10.97
CA ILE A 267 12.53 -13.12 12.01
C ILE A 267 11.72 -11.84 12.16
N THR A 268 12.34 -10.65 12.21
CA THR A 268 11.59 -9.39 12.35
C THR A 268 10.72 -9.12 11.12
N ASN A 269 11.27 -9.34 9.92
CA ASN A 269 10.55 -9.22 8.66
C ASN A 269 9.39 -10.23 8.55
N TYR A 270 9.63 -11.49 8.91
CA TYR A 270 8.62 -12.54 8.89
C TYR A 270 7.46 -12.21 9.82
N VAL A 271 7.74 -11.78 11.06
CA VAL A 271 6.69 -11.40 12.03
C VAL A 271 5.91 -10.19 11.53
N MET A 272 6.59 -9.20 10.95
CA MET A 272 5.93 -8.04 10.33
C MET A 272 5.02 -8.43 9.18
N LEU A 273 5.47 -9.30 8.27
CA LEU A 273 4.68 -9.78 7.15
C LEU A 273 3.53 -10.69 7.60
N ALA A 274 3.73 -11.47 8.67
CA ALA A 274 2.69 -12.32 9.24
C ALA A 274 1.58 -11.50 9.92
N LEU A 275 1.95 -10.51 10.75
CA LEU A 275 1.03 -9.88 11.70
C LEU A 275 0.75 -8.40 11.42
N GLY A 276 1.53 -7.75 10.56
CA GLY A 276 1.43 -6.32 10.29
C GLY A 276 1.98 -5.43 11.42
N GLN A 277 2.78 -5.98 12.33
CA GLN A 277 3.52 -5.23 13.35
C GLN A 277 4.99 -5.19 12.94
N PRO A 278 5.57 -4.01 12.64
CA PRO A 278 7.00 -3.91 12.43
C PRO A 278 7.78 -4.18 13.72
N LEU A 279 8.93 -4.86 13.60
CA LEU A 279 9.90 -5.09 14.65
C LEU A 279 11.26 -4.62 14.15
N HIS A 280 12.16 -4.28 15.08
CA HIS A 280 13.54 -3.98 14.77
C HIS A 280 14.49 -4.73 15.71
N GLY A 281 15.72 -4.91 15.26
CA GLY A 281 16.77 -5.54 16.04
C GLY A 281 18.00 -4.66 16.03
N PHE A 282 18.47 -4.27 17.21
CA PHE A 282 19.74 -3.57 17.37
C PHE A 282 20.82 -4.55 17.83
N ASP A 283 22.06 -4.31 17.42
CA ASP A 283 23.22 -4.89 18.07
C ASP A 283 23.39 -4.24 19.44
N GLN A 284 23.18 -5.02 20.50
CA GLN A 284 23.23 -4.52 21.88
C GLN A 284 24.62 -3.94 22.22
N ASP A 285 25.69 -4.42 21.57
CA ASP A 285 27.05 -3.96 21.86
C ASP A 285 27.27 -2.48 21.45
N HIS A 286 26.36 -1.93 20.64
CA HIS A 286 26.35 -0.51 20.25
C HIS A 286 25.29 0.32 20.99
N VAL A 287 24.37 -0.30 21.73
CA VAL A 287 23.35 0.39 22.53
C VAL A 287 23.80 0.56 23.97
N GLU A 288 24.12 1.81 24.36
CA GLU A 288 24.60 2.15 25.70
C GLU A 288 23.44 2.48 26.66
N ASP A 289 23.47 1.95 27.89
CA ASP A 289 22.61 2.38 29.02
C ASP A 289 21.07 2.35 28.84
N GLY A 290 20.57 1.60 27.84
CA GLY A 290 19.13 1.36 27.64
C GLY A 290 18.56 2.09 26.43
N ILE A 291 17.24 2.30 26.42
CA ILE A 291 16.52 3.00 25.35
C ILE A 291 15.78 4.22 25.88
N ARG A 292 15.84 5.31 25.11
CA ARG A 292 15.00 6.50 25.25
C ARG A 292 14.26 6.79 23.96
N VAL A 293 12.96 7.06 24.06
CA VAL A 293 12.15 7.49 22.91
C VAL A 293 11.77 8.96 23.08
N ARG A 294 12.27 9.82 22.19
CA ARG A 294 12.09 11.28 22.25
C ARG A 294 12.05 11.90 20.87
N THR A 295 11.68 13.17 20.80
CA THR A 295 11.75 13.94 19.56
C THR A 295 13.17 14.42 19.29
N ALA A 296 13.46 14.71 18.02
CA ALA A 296 14.75 15.28 17.65
C ALA A 296 14.96 16.66 18.27
N HIS A 297 16.23 17.01 18.49
CA HIS A 297 16.65 18.36 18.81
C HIS A 297 16.89 19.18 17.55
N GLN A 298 16.91 20.51 17.70
CA GLN A 298 17.24 21.40 16.59
C GLN A 298 18.63 21.07 16.01
N ASP A 299 18.72 21.02 14.67
CA ASP A 299 19.93 20.71 13.90
C ASP A 299 20.54 19.32 14.19
N GLU A 300 19.78 18.42 14.80
CA GLU A 300 20.19 17.03 15.02
C GLU A 300 20.22 16.25 13.70
N THR A 301 21.13 15.29 13.61
CA THR A 301 21.32 14.46 12.40
C THR A 301 21.34 12.98 12.76
N LEU A 302 20.88 12.14 11.84
CA LEU A 302 20.92 10.69 11.95
C LEU A 302 21.41 10.08 10.65
N GLU A 303 22.36 9.16 10.74
CA GLU A 303 22.83 8.33 9.63
C GLU A 303 22.07 7.01 9.63
N LEU A 304 21.36 6.73 8.54
CA LEU A 304 20.51 5.56 8.38
C LEU A 304 21.26 4.37 7.82
N LEU A 305 20.64 3.18 7.88
CA LEU A 305 21.19 1.92 7.36
C LEU A 305 21.54 1.95 5.86
N ASP A 306 20.96 2.86 5.09
CA ASP A 306 21.24 3.06 3.66
C ASP A 306 22.35 4.11 3.40
N GLU A 307 23.08 4.49 4.45
CA GLU A 307 24.15 5.50 4.44
C GLU A 307 23.66 6.94 4.18
N SER A 308 22.33 7.15 4.11
CA SER A 308 21.78 8.50 4.01
C SER A 308 21.86 9.23 5.34
N VAL A 309 22.19 10.53 5.28
CA VAL A 309 22.25 11.40 6.46
C VAL A 309 21.06 12.33 6.45
N LEU A 310 20.22 12.23 7.47
CA LEU A 310 19.05 13.07 7.64
C LEU A 310 19.36 14.29 8.49
N HIS A 311 18.79 15.43 8.09
CA HIS A 311 18.68 16.63 8.91
C HIS A 311 17.30 16.67 9.54
N LEU A 312 17.23 16.45 10.86
CA LEU A 312 15.99 16.17 11.56
C LEU A 312 15.23 17.45 11.91
N SER A 313 13.91 17.31 12.00
CA SER A 313 12.99 18.31 12.55
C SER A 313 12.59 17.94 13.97
N GLU A 314 12.27 18.91 14.82
CA GLU A 314 11.76 18.69 16.20
C GLU A 314 10.42 17.89 16.24
N THR A 315 9.80 17.66 15.09
CA THR A 315 8.63 16.79 14.94
C THR A 315 8.98 15.32 14.75
N ASP A 316 10.23 15.01 14.38
CA ASP A 316 10.67 13.66 14.08
C ASP A 316 10.90 12.91 15.40
N LEU A 317 10.33 11.71 15.51
CA LEU A 317 10.49 10.86 16.68
C LEU A 317 11.71 9.94 16.48
N LEU A 318 12.58 9.89 17.48
CA LEU A 318 13.81 9.13 17.47
C LEU A 318 13.81 8.06 18.55
N ILE A 319 14.50 6.97 18.25
CA ILE A 319 14.94 5.99 19.21
C ILE A 319 16.39 6.32 19.53
N CYS A 320 16.71 6.50 20.81
CA CYS A 320 18.02 6.87 21.30
C CYS A 320 18.51 5.85 22.33
N ASP A 321 19.83 5.77 22.50
CA ASP A 321 20.44 5.06 23.61
C ASP A 321 20.24 5.81 24.95
N GLY A 322 20.65 5.21 26.07
CA GLY A 322 20.61 5.81 27.41
C GLY A 322 21.49 7.06 27.58
N HIS A 323 22.44 7.27 26.68
CA HIS A 323 23.28 8.47 26.57
C HIS A 323 22.71 9.53 25.63
N ASP A 324 21.46 9.35 25.18
CA ASP A 324 20.71 10.30 24.36
C ASP A 324 21.23 10.45 22.91
N LYS A 325 21.98 9.45 22.41
CA LYS A 325 22.42 9.41 21.01
C LYS A 325 21.35 8.74 20.13
N PRO A 326 20.97 9.33 18.99
CA PRO A 326 20.04 8.71 18.04
C PRO A 326 20.61 7.41 17.43
N ILE A 327 19.82 6.35 17.50
CA ILE A 327 20.13 5.02 16.94
C ILE A 327 19.10 4.57 15.90
N GLY A 328 17.99 5.29 15.74
CA GLY A 328 16.98 4.99 14.73
C GLY A 328 15.91 6.06 14.59
N LEU A 329 15.31 6.14 13.39
CA LEU A 329 14.15 6.96 13.11
C LEU A 329 12.90 6.12 13.41
N ALA A 330 12.19 6.48 14.48
CA ALA A 330 11.16 5.65 15.08
C ALA A 330 10.08 5.25 14.05
N GLY A 331 9.82 3.94 13.93
CA GLY A 331 8.80 3.40 13.04
C GLY A 331 9.08 3.51 11.54
N ILE A 332 10.28 3.96 11.13
CA ILE A 332 10.63 4.16 9.72
C ILE A 332 11.87 3.35 9.33
N MET A 333 13.02 3.64 9.94
CA MET A 333 14.29 2.98 9.59
C MET A 333 15.30 3.06 10.74
N GLY A 334 16.07 1.99 10.95
CA GLY A 334 17.17 1.95 11.90
C GLY A 334 18.35 2.82 11.47
N GLY A 335 19.21 3.18 12.42
CA GLY A 335 20.49 3.84 12.17
C GLY A 335 21.58 2.87 11.74
N ALA A 336 22.63 3.37 11.09
CA ALA A 336 23.73 2.54 10.59
C ALA A 336 24.57 1.88 11.72
N ARG A 337 24.79 2.61 12.81
CA ARG A 337 25.76 2.26 13.86
C ARG A 337 25.35 1.04 14.67
N ASP A 338 24.05 0.87 14.89
CA ASP A 338 23.49 -0.10 15.84
C ASP A 338 22.86 -1.31 15.12
N SER A 339 23.22 -1.46 13.84
CA SER A 339 22.70 -2.50 12.95
C SER A 339 23.23 -3.89 13.29
N ILE A 340 22.47 -4.93 12.95
CA ILE A 340 22.92 -6.32 13.09
C ILE A 340 24.04 -6.60 12.07
N LEU A 341 25.21 -6.92 12.58
CA LEU A 341 26.43 -7.25 11.82
C LEU A 341 26.68 -8.77 11.82
N PRO A 342 27.52 -9.30 10.91
CA PRO A 342 27.90 -10.72 10.91
C PRO A 342 28.48 -11.25 12.23
N GLU A 343 29.11 -10.37 13.02
CA GLU A 343 29.72 -10.66 14.31
C GLU A 343 28.78 -10.46 15.52
N THR A 344 27.56 -9.96 15.33
CA THR A 344 26.61 -9.70 16.42
C THR A 344 26.34 -10.96 17.24
N THR A 345 26.54 -10.89 18.55
CA THR A 345 26.25 -11.99 19.49
C THR A 345 25.15 -11.65 20.49
N ASN A 346 24.80 -10.36 20.61
CA ASN A 346 23.81 -9.82 21.52
C ASN A 346 22.83 -8.96 20.73
N MET A 347 21.54 -9.32 20.72
CA MET A 347 20.51 -8.62 19.97
C MET A 347 19.47 -8.04 20.93
N LEU A 348 19.22 -6.73 20.81
CA LEU A 348 18.09 -6.07 21.43
C LEU A 348 16.91 -6.02 20.45
N LEU A 349 15.87 -6.81 20.71
CA LEU A 349 14.65 -6.82 19.91
C LEU A 349 13.71 -5.70 20.37
N GLU A 350 13.39 -4.78 19.47
CA GLU A 350 12.38 -3.74 19.61
C GLU A 350 11.01 -4.22 19.09
N VAL A 351 9.98 -3.99 19.91
CA VAL A 351 8.58 -4.02 19.49
C VAL A 351 7.87 -2.81 20.08
N ALA A 352 7.36 -1.91 19.24
CA ALA A 352 6.82 -0.63 19.69
C ALA A 352 5.52 -0.25 18.97
N HIS A 353 4.81 0.73 19.53
CA HIS A 353 3.66 1.37 18.92
C HIS A 353 3.91 2.89 18.82
N PHE A 354 3.71 3.42 17.61
CA PHE A 354 3.95 4.81 17.28
C PHE A 354 2.70 5.47 16.70
N ASP A 355 2.50 6.76 16.99
CA ASP A 355 1.39 7.55 16.43
C ASP A 355 1.48 7.65 14.90
N ALA A 356 0.41 7.23 14.24
CA ALA A 356 0.33 7.19 12.78
C ALA A 356 0.48 8.58 12.13
N GLN A 357 0.02 9.67 12.77
CA GLN A 357 0.17 11.01 12.19
C GLN A 357 1.62 11.48 12.20
N THR A 358 2.33 11.18 13.29
CA THR A 358 3.76 11.45 13.46
C THR A 358 4.57 10.73 12.38
N ILE A 359 4.32 9.43 12.17
CA ILE A 359 5.00 8.68 11.10
C ILE A 359 4.70 9.27 9.72
N ARG A 360 3.42 9.56 9.40
CA ARG A 360 3.04 10.15 8.10
C ARG A 360 3.76 11.47 7.83
N LYS A 361 3.85 12.36 8.84
CA LYS A 361 4.53 13.66 8.71
C LYS A 361 6.02 13.47 8.44
N THR A 362 6.67 12.58 9.20
CA THR A 362 8.10 12.28 9.10
C THR A 362 8.44 11.67 7.72
N VAL A 363 7.65 10.70 7.26
CA VAL A 363 7.78 10.09 5.93
C VAL A 363 7.64 11.12 4.80
N MET A 364 6.66 12.02 4.89
CA MET A 364 6.45 13.07 3.89
C MET A 364 7.58 14.12 3.91
N HIS A 365 8.15 14.39 5.09
CA HIS A 365 9.24 15.34 5.25
C HIS A 365 10.55 14.81 4.66
N HIS A 366 10.90 13.55 4.92
CA HIS A 366 12.15 12.94 4.49
C HIS A 366 12.06 12.18 3.17
N HIS A 367 10.85 12.02 2.61
CA HIS A 367 10.59 11.19 1.42
C HIS A 367 11.03 9.72 1.57
N LEU A 368 11.01 9.19 2.79
CA LEU A 368 11.42 7.83 3.12
C LEU A 368 10.20 6.94 3.38
N ARG A 369 9.88 6.04 2.45
CA ARG A 369 8.84 5.01 2.64
C ARG A 369 9.48 3.64 2.82
N THR A 370 9.12 2.97 3.91
CA THR A 370 9.59 1.61 4.23
C THR A 370 8.41 0.69 4.52
N GLU A 371 8.66 -0.62 4.58
CA GLU A 371 7.63 -1.59 4.99
C GLU A 371 7.11 -1.32 6.42
N ALA A 372 7.97 -0.80 7.30
CA ALA A 372 7.59 -0.38 8.64
C ALA A 372 6.68 0.86 8.61
N SER A 373 7.10 1.92 7.89
CA SER A 373 6.35 3.17 7.83
C SER A 373 4.97 2.94 7.20
N ASN A 374 4.90 2.16 6.12
CA ASN A 374 3.64 1.82 5.45
C ASN A 374 2.60 1.19 6.38
N ARG A 375 3.03 0.50 7.44
CA ARG A 375 2.18 -0.12 8.46
C ARG A 375 1.85 0.84 9.59
N PHE A 376 2.84 1.48 10.21
CA PHE A 376 2.59 2.42 11.31
C PHE A 376 1.74 3.63 10.86
N GLU A 377 1.88 4.08 9.61
CA GLU A 377 1.03 5.11 8.99
C GLU A 377 -0.46 4.68 8.89
N LYS A 378 -0.86 3.47 9.29
CA LYS A 378 -2.25 3.01 9.23
C LYS A 378 -2.95 2.96 10.58
N ALA A 379 -2.27 3.36 11.66
CA ALA A 379 -2.76 3.26 13.03
C ALA A 379 -3.02 1.80 13.43
N ILE A 380 -1.95 1.04 13.62
CA ILE A 380 -2.03 -0.33 14.15
C ILE A 380 -2.35 -0.29 15.65
N ASP A 381 -2.91 -1.36 16.20
CA ASP A 381 -3.29 -1.40 17.62
C ASP A 381 -2.13 -1.79 18.55
N THR A 382 -2.09 -1.22 19.74
CA THR A 382 -1.05 -1.50 20.76
C THR A 382 -0.99 -2.96 21.20
N GLN A 383 -2.10 -3.71 21.18
CA GLN A 383 -2.13 -5.13 21.56
C GLN A 383 -1.49 -6.03 20.51
N ARG A 384 -1.26 -5.54 19.29
CA ARG A 384 -0.51 -6.26 18.25
C ARG A 384 0.94 -6.50 18.65
N CYS A 385 1.51 -5.64 19.48
CA CYS A 385 2.85 -5.83 20.06
C CYS A 385 2.94 -7.17 20.81
N ASP A 386 1.90 -7.58 21.54
CA ASP A 386 1.88 -8.88 22.24
C ASP A 386 1.85 -10.06 21.25
N GLN A 387 1.12 -9.93 20.14
CA GLN A 387 1.10 -10.97 19.10
C GLN A 387 2.48 -11.11 18.45
N ALA A 388 3.12 -9.97 18.15
CA ALA A 388 4.47 -9.91 17.59
C ALA A 388 5.53 -10.50 18.53
N LEU A 389 5.54 -10.09 19.80
CA LEU A 389 6.45 -10.64 20.81
C LEU A 389 6.26 -12.16 20.96
N GLY A 390 5.02 -12.64 20.97
CA GLY A 390 4.71 -14.06 21.08
C GLY A 390 5.27 -14.87 19.92
N LEU A 391 5.05 -14.40 18.69
CA LEU A 391 5.55 -15.08 17.49
C LEU A 391 7.08 -14.96 17.36
N ALA A 392 7.65 -13.78 17.60
CA ALA A 392 9.08 -13.55 17.55
C ALA A 392 9.83 -14.44 18.55
N GLN A 393 9.36 -14.53 19.80
CA GLN A 393 9.97 -15.42 20.80
C GLN A 393 9.85 -16.90 20.42
N HIS A 394 8.74 -17.31 19.82
CA HIS A 394 8.57 -18.67 19.32
C HIS A 394 9.58 -18.99 18.22
N LEU A 395 9.78 -18.08 17.26
CA LEU A 395 10.73 -18.23 16.16
C LEU A 395 12.17 -18.18 16.67
N MET A 396 12.53 -17.21 17.51
CA MET A 396 13.85 -17.10 18.14
C MET A 396 14.21 -18.40 18.88
N LYS A 397 13.29 -18.94 19.69
CA LYS A 397 13.53 -20.21 20.40
C LYS A 397 13.75 -21.40 19.46
N THR A 398 13.06 -21.40 18.31
CA THR A 398 13.10 -22.52 17.36
C THR A 398 14.33 -22.46 16.46
N LEU A 399 14.70 -21.26 16.02
CA LEU A 399 15.75 -21.02 15.02
C LEU A 399 17.10 -20.63 15.63
N GLN A 400 17.12 -20.13 16.86
CA GLN A 400 18.31 -19.75 17.61
C GLN A 400 18.30 -20.45 18.98
N PRO A 401 18.42 -21.79 19.03
CA PRO A 401 18.24 -22.56 20.28
C PRO A 401 19.28 -22.24 21.36
N ASN A 402 20.41 -21.66 20.98
CA ASN A 402 21.46 -21.21 21.91
C ASN A 402 21.18 -19.82 22.50
N ALA A 403 20.33 -19.03 21.85
CA ALA A 403 20.01 -17.68 22.29
C ALA A 403 19.18 -17.73 23.58
N LYS A 404 19.52 -16.84 24.52
CA LYS A 404 18.84 -16.72 25.82
C LYS A 404 18.35 -15.31 26.02
N ILE A 405 17.12 -15.19 26.51
CA ILE A 405 16.64 -13.90 27.02
C ILE A 405 17.35 -13.63 28.34
N VAL A 406 18.08 -12.52 28.40
CA VAL A 406 18.83 -12.11 29.60
C VAL A 406 18.27 -10.85 30.25
N ALA A 407 17.51 -10.03 29.52
CA ALA A 407 16.76 -8.91 30.08
C ALA A 407 15.50 -8.65 29.26
N TYR A 408 14.49 -8.07 29.90
CA TYR A 408 13.27 -7.60 29.24
C TYR A 408 12.79 -6.31 29.88
N GLY A 409 12.51 -5.29 29.08
CA GLY A 409 11.96 -4.01 29.50
C GLY A 409 10.69 -3.70 28.73
N SER A 410 9.72 -3.09 29.40
CA SER A 410 8.49 -2.63 28.78
C SER A 410 8.10 -1.29 29.40
N ALA A 411 7.98 -0.26 28.56
CA ALA A 411 7.40 1.01 28.93
C ALA A 411 6.06 1.14 28.19
N GLN A 412 4.97 1.32 28.94
CA GLN A 412 3.64 1.48 28.38
C GLN A 412 2.90 2.58 29.13
N THR A 413 2.51 3.63 28.41
CA THR A 413 1.77 4.79 28.92
C THR A 413 0.32 4.80 28.46
N GLY A 414 -0.02 4.00 27.43
CA GLY A 414 -1.38 3.90 26.87
C GLY A 414 -1.69 2.52 26.29
N GLN A 415 -2.94 2.30 25.92
CA GLN A 415 -3.38 1.14 25.14
C GLN A 415 -4.60 1.49 24.30
N THR A 416 -4.78 0.77 23.20
CA THR A 416 -5.97 0.86 22.36
C THR A 416 -7.16 0.28 23.12
N GLU A 417 -8.19 1.08 23.33
CA GLU A 417 -9.40 0.64 24.03
C GLU A 417 -10.38 0.01 23.05
N LYS A 418 -11.08 -1.05 23.48
CA LYS A 418 -12.22 -1.58 22.72
C LYS A 418 -13.37 -0.57 22.80
N LEU A 419 -14.00 -0.31 21.67
CA LEU A 419 -15.19 0.52 21.60
C LEU A 419 -16.45 -0.34 21.62
N THR A 420 -17.51 0.13 22.29
CA THR A 420 -18.83 -0.50 22.25
C THR A 420 -19.82 0.41 21.55
N ILE A 421 -20.51 -0.13 20.54
CA ILE A 421 -21.49 0.58 19.71
C ILE A 421 -22.84 -0.14 19.81
N ASP A 422 -23.85 0.57 20.29
CA ASP A 422 -25.23 0.07 20.29
C ASP A 422 -25.87 0.38 18.91
N VAL A 423 -26.16 -0.69 18.15
CA VAL A 423 -26.68 -0.66 16.78
C VAL A 423 -28.10 -1.23 16.75
N PRO A 424 -29.12 -0.40 16.54
CA PRO A 424 -30.48 -0.86 16.33
C PRO A 424 -30.60 -1.73 15.07
N LEU A 425 -31.36 -2.83 15.11
CA LEU A 425 -31.54 -3.68 13.92
C LEU A 425 -32.28 -2.94 12.79
N ASP A 426 -33.23 -2.08 13.15
CA ASP A 426 -33.99 -1.25 12.21
C ASP A 426 -33.10 -0.30 11.40
N PHE A 427 -32.11 0.29 12.05
CA PHE A 427 -31.10 1.11 11.40
C PHE A 427 -30.37 0.34 10.28
N LEU A 428 -29.97 -0.90 10.54
CA LEU A 428 -29.28 -1.73 9.55
C LEU A 428 -30.19 -2.09 8.37
N CYS A 429 -31.42 -2.54 8.65
CA CYS A 429 -32.38 -2.91 7.60
C CYS A 429 -32.76 -1.72 6.71
N ILE A 430 -33.04 -0.55 7.31
CA ILE A 430 -33.43 0.66 6.57
C ILE A 430 -32.30 1.16 5.68
N ARG A 431 -31.06 1.21 6.19
CA ARG A 431 -29.92 1.75 5.45
C ARG A 431 -29.38 0.79 4.38
N SER A 432 -29.40 -0.51 4.64
CA SER A 432 -29.02 -1.54 3.65
C SER A 432 -30.12 -1.79 2.61
N GLY A 433 -31.37 -1.43 2.92
CA GLY A 433 -32.53 -1.79 2.11
C GLY A 433 -32.82 -3.29 2.05
N THR A 434 -32.27 -4.06 2.98
CA THR A 434 -32.32 -5.53 3.02
C THR A 434 -32.96 -6.00 4.33
N GLU A 435 -33.70 -7.10 4.29
CA GLU A 435 -34.21 -7.75 5.50
C GLU A 435 -33.09 -8.52 6.21
N LEU A 436 -32.73 -8.10 7.42
CA LEU A 436 -31.68 -8.71 8.24
C LEU A 436 -32.25 -9.28 9.53
N SER A 437 -31.76 -10.44 9.95
CA SER A 437 -32.02 -10.97 11.29
C SER A 437 -30.86 -10.63 12.23
N ALA A 438 -31.17 -10.35 13.50
CA ALA A 438 -30.13 -10.06 14.50
C ALA A 438 -29.11 -11.20 14.65
N GLU A 439 -29.57 -12.44 14.48
CA GLU A 439 -28.73 -13.63 14.53
C GLU A 439 -27.74 -13.70 13.36
N ASN A 440 -28.18 -13.40 12.13
CA ASN A 440 -27.29 -13.37 10.96
C ASN A 440 -26.27 -12.25 11.07
N VAL A 441 -26.68 -11.08 11.56
CA VAL A 441 -25.78 -9.95 11.82
C VAL A 441 -24.74 -10.33 12.87
N ARG A 442 -25.17 -10.91 14.00
CA ARG A 442 -24.26 -11.41 15.03
C ARG A 442 -23.24 -12.39 14.45
N ASN A 443 -23.69 -13.44 13.77
CA ASN A 443 -22.79 -14.48 13.24
C ASN A 443 -21.78 -13.90 12.25
N THR A 444 -22.21 -12.94 11.42
CA THR A 444 -21.34 -12.22 10.49
C THR A 444 -20.25 -11.45 11.26
N LEU A 445 -20.63 -10.62 12.23
CA LEU A 445 -19.69 -9.82 13.00
C LEU A 445 -18.77 -10.67 13.89
N GLU A 446 -19.28 -11.72 14.52
CA GLU A 446 -18.50 -12.65 15.34
C GLU A 446 -17.45 -13.40 14.50
N SER A 447 -17.77 -13.76 13.25
CA SER A 447 -16.79 -14.38 12.35
C SER A 447 -15.61 -13.45 12.02
N LEU A 448 -15.83 -12.13 12.07
CA LEU A 448 -14.80 -11.09 11.90
C LEU A 448 -14.06 -10.77 13.21
N GLY A 449 -14.50 -11.33 14.34
CA GLY A 449 -13.90 -11.16 15.65
C GLY A 449 -14.50 -10.06 16.52
N PHE A 450 -15.67 -9.52 16.15
CA PHE A 450 -16.45 -8.67 17.04
C PHE A 450 -17.14 -9.49 18.13
N GLU A 451 -17.41 -8.89 19.27
CA GLU A 451 -18.28 -9.50 20.29
C GLU A 451 -19.65 -8.83 20.21
N VAL A 452 -20.73 -9.61 20.18
CA VAL A 452 -22.08 -9.07 19.95
C VAL A 452 -23.07 -9.60 20.99
N GLU A 453 -23.69 -8.69 21.72
CA GLU A 453 -24.79 -9.00 22.64
C GLU A 453 -26.11 -8.48 22.05
N ILE A 454 -27.12 -9.35 21.97
CA ILE A 454 -28.46 -8.97 21.50
C ILE A 454 -29.34 -8.71 22.72
N TYR A 455 -29.97 -7.55 22.77
CA TYR A 455 -30.92 -7.21 23.83
C TYR A 455 -32.11 -6.42 23.30
N HIS A 456 -33.20 -6.47 24.05
CA HIS A 456 -34.41 -5.71 23.76
C HIS A 456 -34.39 -4.41 24.55
N GLN A 457 -34.34 -3.29 23.84
CA GLN A 457 -34.52 -1.98 24.45
C GLN A 457 -35.97 -1.55 24.25
N TYR A 458 -36.71 -1.41 25.36
CA TYR A 458 -38.04 -0.84 25.31
C TYR A 458 -37.96 0.61 24.83
N ARG A 459 -38.20 0.82 23.54
CA ARG A 459 -38.59 2.11 23.00
C ARG A 459 -40.09 2.22 23.22
N PRO A 460 -40.59 3.20 23.98
CA PRO A 460 -42.02 3.46 23.98
C PRO A 460 -42.41 3.67 22.51
N THR A 461 -43.31 2.83 21.99
CA THR A 461 -44.08 3.15 20.79
C THR A 461 -44.99 4.32 21.17
N GLY A 462 -44.40 5.52 21.20
CA GLY A 462 -45.05 6.74 21.64
C GLY A 462 -44.56 7.88 20.77
N ASP A 463 -45.38 8.20 19.76
CA ASP A 463 -45.40 9.49 19.07
C ASP A 463 -44.07 10.02 18.52
N PHE A 464 -43.57 9.37 17.45
CA PHE A 464 -42.97 10.14 16.34
C PHE A 464 -44.05 10.80 15.44
N LEU A 465 -45.33 10.64 15.81
CA LEU A 465 -46.44 11.44 15.32
C LEU A 465 -46.84 12.43 16.42
N ASN A 466 -46.52 13.71 16.21
CA ASN A 466 -46.89 14.86 17.05
C ASN A 466 -46.14 15.04 18.39
N LYS A 467 -44.96 15.67 18.32
CA LYS A 467 -44.64 16.76 19.25
C LYS A 467 -44.26 18.01 18.46
N ASN A 468 -45.29 18.80 18.15
CA ASN A 468 -45.12 20.24 18.05
C ASN A 468 -44.66 20.73 19.42
N ASP A 469 -43.44 21.25 19.55
CA ASP A 469 -43.23 22.60 20.06
C ASP A 469 -41.75 23.03 20.06
N ALA A 470 -41.58 24.27 19.57
CA ALA A 470 -40.49 25.21 19.78
C ALA A 470 -39.15 25.00 19.03
N ASP A 471 -39.15 25.40 17.74
CA ASP A 471 -38.18 26.37 17.24
C ASP A 471 -38.85 27.25 16.17
N ARG A 472 -39.13 28.50 16.53
CA ARG A 472 -39.57 29.56 15.61
C ARG A 472 -38.43 30.55 15.49
N ASP A 473 -37.95 30.78 14.28
CA ASP A 473 -37.09 31.91 13.97
C ASP A 473 -37.91 33.19 13.76
N GLU A 474 -37.27 34.35 13.90
CA GLU A 474 -37.91 35.68 13.90
C GLU A 474 -38.52 36.12 12.54
N THR A 475 -38.56 35.23 11.54
CA THR A 475 -39.00 35.59 10.18
C THR A 475 -40.25 34.84 9.70
N GLY A 476 -40.78 33.88 10.47
CA GLY A 476 -42.07 33.25 10.17
C GLY A 476 -42.10 32.41 8.88
N GLN A 477 -40.94 31.97 8.37
CA GLN A 477 -40.86 31.00 7.29
C GLN A 477 -40.76 29.58 7.85
N LYS A 478 -41.61 28.67 7.33
CA LYS A 478 -41.52 27.24 7.63
C LYS A 478 -40.17 26.71 7.17
N SER A 479 -39.31 26.29 8.10
CA SER A 479 -38.25 25.35 7.80
C SER A 479 -38.86 24.09 7.21
N VAL A 480 -38.30 23.62 6.11
CA VAL A 480 -38.75 22.41 5.41
C VAL A 480 -38.66 21.24 6.39
N SER A 481 -39.82 20.75 6.79
CA SER A 481 -40.01 19.64 7.71
C SER A 481 -39.47 18.36 7.13
N GLU A 482 -38.84 17.57 7.99
CA GLU A 482 -38.50 16.15 7.84
C GLU A 482 -39.53 15.42 6.97
N GLU A 483 -39.12 15.05 5.76
CA GLU A 483 -39.87 14.10 4.93
C GLU A 483 -39.72 12.74 5.58
N SER A 484 -40.82 12.25 6.14
CA SER A 484 -40.99 10.86 6.57
C SER A 484 -40.59 9.94 5.42
N TYR A 485 -39.55 9.13 5.63
CA TYR A 485 -39.15 8.08 4.70
C TYR A 485 -40.33 7.13 4.46
N ALA A 486 -40.95 7.20 3.27
CA ALA A 486 -41.94 6.24 2.79
C ALA A 486 -41.35 4.84 2.49
N PHE A 487 -40.23 4.51 3.14
CA PHE A 487 -39.49 3.25 2.99
C PHE A 487 -40.00 2.16 3.95
N THR A 488 -40.70 2.54 5.02
CA THR A 488 -41.16 1.61 6.06
C THR A 488 -42.26 0.65 5.62
N ASP A 489 -42.92 0.89 4.48
CA ASP A 489 -44.05 0.06 4.03
C ASP A 489 -43.63 -1.23 3.30
N ASN A 490 -42.35 -1.33 2.87
CA ASN A 490 -41.83 -2.49 2.14
C ASN A 490 -41.04 -3.48 3.00
N ILE A 491 -40.60 -3.11 4.21
CA ILE A 491 -40.00 -4.05 5.16
C ILE A 491 -41.02 -4.30 6.27
N LYS A 492 -41.88 -5.30 6.06
CA LYS A 492 -43.15 -5.44 6.79
C LYS A 492 -43.03 -5.89 8.25
N ASP A 493 -41.85 -6.28 8.73
CA ASP A 493 -41.66 -6.82 10.08
C ASP A 493 -40.27 -6.46 10.68
N VAL A 494 -39.89 -5.18 10.68
CA VAL A 494 -38.66 -4.77 11.39
C VAL A 494 -38.92 -4.69 12.89
N CYS A 495 -38.17 -5.48 13.66
CA CYS A 495 -38.21 -5.48 15.12
C CYS A 495 -37.53 -4.20 15.66
N HIS A 496 -38.32 -3.16 16.00
CA HIS A 496 -37.83 -1.83 16.40
C HIS A 496 -37.24 -1.78 17.83
N ASP A 497 -37.44 -2.84 18.61
CA ASP A 497 -36.96 -2.98 19.98
C ASP A 497 -35.65 -3.78 20.08
N VAL A 498 -35.18 -4.40 19.00
CA VAL A 498 -33.94 -5.19 18.99
C VAL A 498 -32.73 -4.29 18.76
N VAL A 499 -31.76 -4.37 19.67
CA VAL A 499 -30.49 -3.66 19.59
C VAL A 499 -29.34 -4.66 19.74
N LEU A 500 -28.32 -4.50 18.90
CA LEU A 500 -27.06 -5.23 19.00
C LEU A 500 -26.03 -4.33 19.68
N ARG A 501 -25.52 -4.74 20.83
CA ARG A 501 -24.33 -4.14 21.45
C ARG A 501 -23.10 -4.81 20.85
N VAL A 502 -22.40 -4.07 20.01
CA VAL A 502 -21.23 -4.56 19.29
C VAL A 502 -19.97 -4.02 19.96
N THR A 503 -19.12 -4.90 20.47
CA THR A 503 -17.79 -4.54 20.96
C THR A 503 -16.77 -4.78 19.85
N VAL A 504 -16.15 -3.69 19.43
CA VAL A 504 -15.16 -3.62 18.35
C VAL A 504 -13.84 -4.21 18.85
N PRO A 505 -13.20 -5.13 18.11
CA PRO A 505 -11.89 -5.65 18.48
C PRO A 505 -10.80 -4.58 18.33
N THR A 506 -9.71 -4.68 19.09
CA THR A 506 -8.68 -3.62 19.17
C THR A 506 -8.08 -3.27 17.82
N TRP A 507 -7.85 -4.27 16.96
CA TRP A 507 -7.30 -4.08 15.60
C TRP A 507 -8.26 -3.38 14.62
N ARG A 508 -9.51 -3.11 15.02
CA ARG A 508 -10.51 -2.31 14.28
C ARG A 508 -11.01 -1.09 15.09
N ALA A 509 -10.52 -0.92 16.32
CA ALA A 509 -10.87 0.20 17.21
C ALA A 509 -9.84 1.34 17.11
N THR A 510 -9.13 1.41 15.98
CA THR A 510 -8.02 2.33 15.72
C THR A 510 -8.47 3.62 15.00
N GLY A 511 -9.77 3.83 14.89
CA GLY A 511 -10.41 4.95 14.20
C GLY A 511 -11.16 4.57 12.92
N ASP A 512 -11.10 3.30 12.51
CA ASP A 512 -11.81 2.76 11.35
C ASP A 512 -13.24 2.30 11.67
N VAL A 513 -13.47 1.68 12.83
CA VAL A 513 -14.82 1.35 13.32
C VAL A 513 -15.12 2.13 14.59
N SER A 514 -15.90 3.19 14.45
CA SER A 514 -16.23 4.15 15.51
C SER A 514 -17.72 4.50 15.62
N MET A 515 -18.51 4.20 14.58
CA MET A 515 -19.92 4.53 14.51
C MET A 515 -20.78 3.40 13.91
N ARG A 516 -22.10 3.59 13.94
CA ARG A 516 -23.08 2.58 13.50
C ARG A 516 -22.96 2.27 12.01
N ASP A 517 -22.64 3.27 11.21
CA ASP A 517 -22.46 3.14 9.76
C ASP A 517 -21.27 2.24 9.41
N ASP A 518 -20.22 2.22 10.24
CA ASP A 518 -19.08 1.31 10.07
C ASP A 518 -19.51 -0.15 10.32
N ILE A 519 -20.38 -0.38 11.32
CA ILE A 519 -20.97 -1.72 11.55
C ILE A 519 -21.87 -2.14 10.38
N LEU A 520 -22.62 -1.19 9.80
CA LEU A 520 -23.40 -1.45 8.59
C LEU A 520 -22.51 -1.86 7.42
N GLU A 521 -21.39 -1.18 7.21
CA GLU A 521 -20.41 -1.53 6.18
C GLU A 521 -19.92 -2.98 6.34
N GLU A 522 -19.51 -3.36 7.55
CA GLU A 522 -19.02 -4.72 7.85
C GLU A 522 -20.08 -5.80 7.54
N VAL A 523 -21.35 -5.52 7.84
CA VAL A 523 -22.45 -6.43 7.52
C VAL A 523 -22.69 -6.50 6.01
N CYS A 524 -22.80 -5.35 5.34
CA CYS A 524 -23.10 -5.27 3.91
C CYS A 524 -22.01 -5.87 3.03
N ARG A 525 -20.72 -5.62 3.35
CA ARG A 525 -19.60 -6.18 2.58
C ARG A 525 -19.54 -7.70 2.69
N MET A 526 -19.88 -8.26 3.85
CA MET A 526 -19.88 -9.71 4.07
C MET A 526 -21.06 -10.41 3.39
N ILE A 527 -22.22 -9.74 3.31
CA ILE A 527 -23.33 -10.15 2.42
C ILE A 527 -22.87 -10.12 0.95
N GLY A 528 -22.05 -9.13 0.60
CA GLY A 528 -21.59 -8.83 -0.75
C GLY A 528 -22.54 -7.87 -1.44
N TYR A 529 -22.05 -6.70 -1.82
CA TYR A 529 -22.88 -5.62 -2.39
C TYR A 529 -23.68 -6.04 -3.63
N HIS A 530 -23.18 -7.00 -4.41
CA HIS A 530 -23.85 -7.53 -5.59
C HIS A 530 -25.09 -8.39 -5.28
N HIS A 531 -25.29 -8.79 -4.03
CA HIS A 531 -26.50 -9.48 -3.58
C HIS A 531 -27.58 -8.52 -3.06
N ILE A 532 -27.28 -7.23 -2.92
CA ILE A 532 -28.25 -6.21 -2.50
C ILE A 532 -29.08 -5.81 -3.72
N GLU A 533 -30.39 -6.01 -3.65
CA GLU A 533 -31.29 -5.71 -4.77
C GLU A 533 -31.36 -4.19 -5.00
N TYR A 534 -31.17 -3.76 -6.26
CA TYR A 534 -31.32 -2.37 -6.62
C TYR A 534 -32.78 -1.91 -6.47
N GLN A 535 -33.00 -0.92 -5.62
CA GLN A 535 -34.28 -0.23 -5.48
C GLN A 535 -34.14 1.23 -5.96
N PRO A 536 -34.92 1.67 -6.95
CA PRO A 536 -34.86 3.05 -7.41
C PRO A 536 -35.34 4.00 -6.29
N PRO A 537 -34.68 5.15 -6.08
CA PRO A 537 -35.13 6.11 -5.09
C PRO A 537 -36.51 6.66 -5.46
N VAL A 538 -37.39 6.77 -4.47
CA VAL A 538 -38.68 7.44 -4.63
C VAL A 538 -38.44 8.94 -4.54
N ILE A 539 -38.66 9.65 -5.65
CA ILE A 539 -38.52 11.10 -5.72
C ILE A 539 -39.87 11.76 -5.94
N THR A 540 -40.10 12.87 -5.24
CA THR A 540 -41.27 13.72 -5.47
C THR A 540 -40.88 14.83 -6.45
N LEU A 541 -41.45 14.79 -7.66
CA LEU A 541 -41.24 15.86 -8.65
C LEU A 541 -42.21 17.01 -8.37
N ASN A 542 -41.72 18.07 -7.73
CA ASN A 542 -42.52 19.25 -7.41
C ASN A 542 -42.72 20.16 -8.63
N GLU A 543 -41.65 20.75 -9.16
CA GLU A 543 -41.69 21.65 -10.31
C GLU A 543 -40.37 21.63 -11.10
N PRO A 544 -40.39 21.88 -12.43
CA PRO A 544 -39.17 21.99 -13.21
C PRO A 544 -38.44 23.31 -12.95
N VAL A 545 -37.19 23.24 -12.51
CA VAL A 545 -36.33 24.43 -12.38
C VAL A 545 -35.73 24.79 -13.75
N ARG A 546 -36.20 25.88 -14.37
CA ARG A 546 -35.66 26.35 -15.66
C ARG A 546 -34.37 27.16 -15.48
N GLN A 547 -33.24 26.58 -15.87
CA GLN A 547 -31.91 27.20 -15.75
C GLN A 547 -31.54 28.03 -17.00
N LEU A 548 -32.14 29.21 -17.16
CA LEU A 548 -31.96 30.09 -18.35
C LEU A 548 -30.50 30.40 -18.72
N HIS A 549 -29.60 30.44 -17.74
CA HIS A 549 -28.18 30.69 -17.99
C HIS A 549 -27.48 29.51 -18.68
N LEU A 550 -27.87 28.27 -18.37
CA LEU A 550 -27.37 27.08 -19.06
C LEU A 550 -27.93 26.97 -20.47
N ASP A 551 -29.23 27.26 -20.64
CA ASP A 551 -29.86 27.33 -21.96
C ASP A 551 -29.12 28.32 -22.88
N ARG A 552 -28.83 29.51 -22.34
CA ARG A 552 -28.07 30.54 -23.06
C ARG A 552 -26.65 30.08 -23.40
N LEU A 553 -25.94 29.47 -22.45
CA LEU A 553 -24.59 28.98 -22.69
C LEU A 553 -24.58 27.90 -23.79
N ARG A 554 -25.53 26.95 -23.75
CA ARG A 554 -25.69 25.94 -24.79
C ARG A 554 -25.97 26.57 -26.16
N ALA A 555 -26.94 27.48 -26.23
CA ALA A 555 -27.28 28.18 -27.47
C ALA A 555 -26.09 28.96 -28.04
N MET A 556 -25.28 29.60 -27.19
CA MET A 556 -24.04 30.27 -27.61
C MET A 556 -23.03 29.28 -28.18
N LYS A 557 -22.78 28.15 -27.51
CA LYS A 557 -21.86 27.11 -28.01
C LYS A 557 -22.33 26.53 -29.34
N GLU A 558 -23.62 26.22 -29.46
CA GLU A 558 -24.23 25.71 -30.71
C GLU A 558 -24.11 26.72 -31.85
N TYR A 559 -24.32 28.01 -31.58
CA TYR A 559 -24.10 29.05 -32.57
C TYR A 559 -22.64 29.10 -33.01
N LEU A 560 -21.69 29.12 -32.06
CA LEU A 560 -20.26 29.17 -32.37
C LEU A 560 -19.80 27.93 -33.16
N ALA A 561 -20.29 26.74 -32.78
CA ALA A 561 -19.95 25.51 -33.46
C ALA A 561 -20.59 25.41 -34.86
N PHE A 562 -21.92 25.48 -34.94
CA PHE A 562 -22.64 25.14 -36.17
C PHE A 562 -22.84 26.30 -37.13
N ARG A 563 -22.82 27.55 -36.65
CA ARG A 563 -23.06 28.74 -37.49
C ARG A 563 -21.79 29.54 -37.75
N ALA A 564 -20.91 29.62 -36.75
CA ALA A 564 -19.64 30.33 -36.90
C ALA A 564 -18.48 29.44 -37.36
N ASP A 565 -18.70 28.12 -37.50
CA ASP A 565 -17.70 27.14 -37.95
C ASP A 565 -16.42 27.20 -37.08
N LEU A 566 -16.62 27.13 -35.76
CA LEU A 566 -15.56 27.12 -34.76
C LEU A 566 -15.56 25.79 -34.00
N GLN A 567 -14.37 25.29 -33.67
CA GLN A 567 -14.21 24.09 -32.87
C GLN A 567 -14.10 24.45 -31.38
N GLU A 568 -14.89 23.82 -30.51
CA GLU A 568 -14.70 23.96 -29.07
C GLU A 568 -13.42 23.22 -28.64
N ILE A 569 -12.61 23.86 -27.79
CA ILE A 569 -11.43 23.27 -27.17
C ILE A 569 -11.54 23.28 -25.64
N PHE A 570 -10.96 22.27 -25.00
CA PHE A 570 -10.81 22.17 -23.55
C PHE A 570 -9.33 22.25 -23.19
N THR A 571 -8.99 23.00 -22.15
CA THR A 571 -7.60 23.32 -21.86
C THR A 571 -7.32 23.36 -20.37
N TYR A 572 -6.08 23.09 -19.98
CA TYR A 572 -5.68 23.19 -18.58
C TYR A 572 -5.79 24.63 -18.06
N PRO A 573 -6.09 24.81 -16.76
CA PRO A 573 -6.20 26.14 -16.16
C PRO A 573 -4.83 26.80 -15.97
N TRP A 574 -3.73 26.05 -15.92
CA TRP A 574 -2.36 26.58 -15.89
C TRP A 574 -1.79 26.76 -17.29
N VAL A 575 -1.00 27.83 -17.47
CA VAL A 575 -0.49 28.27 -18.77
C VAL A 575 1.04 28.27 -18.74
N SER A 576 1.68 27.94 -19.87
CA SER A 576 3.13 28.14 -20.02
C SER A 576 3.50 29.62 -20.02
N ASP A 577 4.59 29.96 -19.34
CA ASP A 577 5.15 31.31 -19.26
C ASP A 577 5.34 31.97 -20.64
N THR A 578 5.67 31.19 -21.68
CA THR A 578 5.83 31.69 -23.05
C THR A 578 4.55 32.37 -23.56
N PHE A 579 3.39 31.75 -23.34
CA PHE A 579 2.11 32.28 -23.81
C PHE A 579 1.54 33.35 -22.89
N LEU A 580 1.89 33.32 -21.61
CA LEU A 580 1.61 34.44 -20.70
C LEU A 580 2.36 35.70 -21.15
N LYS A 581 3.64 35.57 -21.50
CA LYS A 581 4.43 36.69 -22.03
C LYS A 581 3.85 37.24 -23.33
N ALA A 582 3.48 36.35 -24.25
CA ALA A 582 2.89 36.74 -25.53
C ALA A 582 1.54 37.45 -25.38
N ALA A 583 0.69 37.03 -24.43
CA ALA A 583 -0.63 37.60 -24.24
C ALA A 583 -0.67 38.83 -23.33
N ASP A 584 0.08 38.79 -22.23
CA ASP A 584 -0.07 39.71 -21.09
C ASP A 584 1.23 40.52 -20.79
N GLY A 585 2.33 40.30 -21.55
CA GLY A 585 3.60 41.02 -21.47
C GLY A 585 4.73 40.29 -20.73
N GLU A 586 5.98 40.71 -20.92
CA GLU A 586 7.19 40.01 -20.43
C GLU A 586 7.19 39.74 -18.91
N ASP A 587 6.61 40.63 -18.11
CA ASP A 587 6.58 40.52 -16.65
C ASP A 587 5.48 39.56 -16.15
N ALA A 588 4.58 39.09 -17.02
CA ALA A 588 3.40 38.31 -16.64
C ALA A 588 3.72 37.06 -15.80
N PRO A 589 4.74 36.24 -16.12
CA PRO A 589 5.12 35.09 -15.29
C PRO A 589 5.48 35.44 -13.85
N THR A 590 5.97 36.64 -13.59
CA THR A 590 6.39 37.10 -12.25
C THR A 590 5.35 37.98 -11.55
N ALA A 591 4.27 38.32 -12.25
CA ALA A 591 3.29 39.27 -11.75
C ALA A 591 2.44 38.68 -10.61
N LYS A 592 2.29 39.46 -9.53
CA LYS A 592 1.38 39.14 -8.40
C LYS A 592 -0.11 39.12 -8.79
N SER A 593 -0.43 39.49 -10.02
CA SER A 593 -1.78 39.46 -10.59
C SER A 593 -2.22 38.06 -11.04
N TYR A 594 -1.38 37.03 -10.90
CA TYR A 594 -1.74 35.64 -11.12
C TYR A 594 -1.80 34.83 -9.83
N VAL A 595 -2.72 33.88 -9.79
CA VAL A 595 -2.70 32.81 -8.79
C VAL A 595 -1.61 31.82 -9.17
N THR A 596 -0.77 31.45 -8.20
CA THR A 596 0.40 30.59 -8.38
C THR A 596 0.18 29.25 -7.67
N LEU A 597 0.52 28.15 -8.33
CA LEU A 597 0.54 26.82 -7.74
C LEU A 597 1.82 26.64 -6.91
N ALA A 598 1.68 26.12 -5.68
CA ALA A 598 2.84 25.80 -4.83
C ALA A 598 3.66 24.63 -5.40
N THR A 599 2.98 23.62 -5.96
CA THR A 599 3.59 22.43 -6.57
C THR A 599 3.07 22.28 -8.02
N PRO A 600 3.64 23.02 -8.98
CA PRO A 600 3.15 23.01 -10.35
C PRO A 600 3.57 21.74 -11.11
N PRO A 601 2.85 21.36 -12.19
CA PRO A 601 3.21 20.19 -13.01
C PRO A 601 4.55 20.37 -13.76
N SER A 602 4.97 21.62 -13.97
CA SER A 602 6.30 21.98 -14.49
C SER A 602 6.64 23.42 -14.06
N PRO A 603 7.92 23.79 -13.94
CA PRO A 603 8.33 25.12 -13.50
C PRO A 603 7.71 26.27 -14.31
N ASP A 604 7.57 26.10 -15.63
CA ASP A 604 7.01 27.10 -16.55
C ASP A 604 5.46 27.11 -16.59
N ARG A 605 4.79 26.18 -15.90
CA ARG A 605 3.31 26.05 -15.83
C ARG A 605 2.80 26.25 -14.41
N SER A 606 3.31 27.28 -13.75
CA SER A 606 3.01 27.54 -12.34
C SER A 606 1.90 28.56 -12.10
N ARG A 607 1.35 29.18 -13.16
CA ARG A 607 0.34 30.25 -13.05
C ARG A 607 -1.00 29.82 -13.63
N LEU A 608 -2.08 30.11 -12.90
CA LEU A 608 -3.45 29.94 -13.40
C LEU A 608 -3.85 31.08 -14.35
N ARG A 609 -4.57 30.77 -15.42
CA ARG A 609 -5.01 31.74 -16.43
C ARG A 609 -5.95 32.81 -15.86
N ARG A 610 -5.67 34.08 -16.18
CA ARG A 610 -6.55 35.23 -15.90
C ARG A 610 -7.48 35.56 -17.07
N SER A 611 -7.12 35.13 -18.27
CA SER A 611 -7.87 35.27 -19.51
C SER A 611 -7.73 33.97 -20.33
N LEU A 612 -8.60 33.77 -21.33
CA LEU A 612 -8.48 32.63 -22.24
C LEU A 612 -7.51 32.89 -23.40
N ILE A 613 -6.94 34.09 -23.50
CA ILE A 613 -6.07 34.46 -24.62
C ILE A 613 -4.77 33.65 -24.65
N PRO A 614 -3.99 33.52 -23.55
CA PRO A 614 -2.76 32.74 -23.56
C PRO A 614 -2.96 31.29 -24.04
N ILE A 615 -4.02 30.65 -23.54
CA ILE A 615 -4.28 29.24 -23.86
C ILE A 615 -4.84 29.05 -25.28
N LEU A 616 -5.58 30.04 -25.80
CA LEU A 616 -5.99 30.08 -27.20
C LEU A 616 -4.80 30.30 -28.14
N LEU A 617 -3.82 31.14 -27.75
CA LEU A 617 -2.58 31.30 -28.52
C LEU A 617 -1.80 29.98 -28.57
N GLU A 618 -1.65 29.29 -27.44
CA GLU A 618 -1.02 27.97 -27.37
C GLU A 618 -1.73 26.97 -28.29
N ALA A 619 -3.07 26.91 -28.23
CA ALA A 619 -3.87 26.04 -29.09
C ALA A 619 -3.72 26.37 -30.58
N VAL A 620 -3.67 27.66 -30.95
CA VAL A 620 -3.42 28.08 -32.33
C VAL A 620 -2.04 27.61 -32.79
N VAL A 621 -0.98 27.89 -32.03
CA VAL A 621 0.40 27.51 -32.40
C VAL A 621 0.53 26.00 -32.59
N ASN A 622 -0.07 25.19 -31.72
CA ASN A 622 -0.05 23.73 -31.82
C ASN A 622 -0.76 23.20 -33.08
N ASN A 623 -1.75 23.93 -33.61
CA ASN A 623 -2.54 23.51 -34.77
C ASN A 623 -2.03 24.06 -36.11
N LEU A 624 -1.25 25.15 -36.11
CA LEU A 624 -0.71 25.77 -37.34
C LEU A 624 0.13 24.81 -38.20
N ARG A 625 0.73 23.77 -37.60
CA ARG A 625 1.47 22.74 -38.36
C ARG A 625 0.58 21.77 -39.14
N TYR A 626 -0.72 21.76 -38.88
CA TYR A 626 -1.68 20.83 -39.48
C TYR A 626 -2.72 21.52 -40.36
N TYR A 627 -3.09 22.76 -40.04
CA TYR A 627 -4.17 23.48 -40.71
C TYR A 627 -3.75 24.91 -41.06
N GLU A 628 -4.02 25.32 -42.30
CA GLU A 628 -3.74 26.67 -42.78
C GLU A 628 -4.77 27.69 -42.26
N SER A 629 -6.03 27.28 -42.10
CA SER A 629 -7.10 28.13 -41.55
C SER A 629 -8.07 27.35 -40.67
N PHE A 630 -8.40 27.88 -39.51
CA PHE A 630 -9.33 27.26 -38.57
C PHE A 630 -9.86 28.29 -37.55
N GLY A 631 -10.95 27.95 -36.87
CA GLY A 631 -11.50 28.76 -35.78
C GLY A 631 -11.69 27.90 -34.53
N LEU A 632 -11.33 28.45 -33.38
CA LEU A 632 -11.42 27.81 -32.07
C LEU A 632 -12.25 28.67 -31.12
N PHE A 633 -12.95 28.05 -30.18
CA PHE A 633 -13.52 28.76 -29.03
C PHE A 633 -13.39 27.96 -27.74
N ASN A 634 -13.38 28.66 -26.61
CA ASN A 634 -13.31 28.08 -25.26
C ASN A 634 -14.24 28.86 -24.31
N THR A 635 -14.89 28.16 -23.38
CA THR A 635 -15.90 28.75 -22.45
C THR A 635 -15.59 28.55 -20.97
N GLU A 636 -14.32 28.32 -20.65
CA GLU A 636 -13.92 27.87 -19.32
C GLU A 636 -13.69 29.02 -18.33
N THR A 637 -13.48 28.64 -17.08
CA THR A 637 -13.25 29.56 -15.96
C THR A 637 -11.84 30.15 -15.98
N VAL A 638 -11.75 31.44 -15.66
CA VAL A 638 -10.50 32.17 -15.39
C VAL A 638 -10.41 32.56 -13.91
N PHE A 639 -9.19 32.79 -13.43
CA PHE A 639 -8.87 33.02 -12.03
C PHE A 639 -8.25 34.40 -11.83
N LEU A 640 -8.91 35.25 -11.03
CA LEU A 640 -8.42 36.58 -10.68
C LEU A 640 -8.12 36.62 -9.17
N PRO A 641 -6.94 37.09 -8.74
CA PRO A 641 -6.62 37.23 -7.31
C PRO A 641 -7.65 38.09 -6.57
N CYS A 642 -7.87 37.82 -5.27
CA CYS A 642 -8.74 38.64 -4.44
C CYS A 642 -8.03 39.94 -4.03
N GLU A 643 -8.71 41.10 -4.14
CA GLU A 643 -8.15 42.43 -3.83
C GLU A 643 -8.41 42.91 -2.38
N ASN A 644 -9.01 42.11 -1.50
CA ASN A 644 -9.33 42.59 -0.15
C ASN A 644 -8.15 42.51 0.83
N LYS A 645 -7.53 43.66 1.11
CA LYS A 645 -6.61 43.84 2.25
C LYS A 645 -7.13 44.75 3.38
N ASN A 646 -8.33 45.33 3.31
CA ASN A 646 -8.83 46.25 4.36
C ASN A 646 -10.29 45.96 4.79
N SER A 647 -10.47 45.42 6.00
CA SER A 647 -11.40 45.95 7.02
C SER A 647 -11.29 45.14 8.32
N ASP A 648 -11.06 45.82 9.44
CA ASP A 648 -11.07 45.29 10.80
C ASP A 648 -12.40 44.61 11.18
N ALA A 649 -12.49 43.29 10.97
CA ALA A 649 -13.54 42.46 11.54
C ALA A 649 -13.04 41.01 11.72
N SER A 650 -12.87 40.61 13.00
CA SER A 650 -12.94 39.25 13.59
C SER A 650 -12.22 38.06 12.92
N PRO A 651 -11.74 37.05 13.69
CA PRO A 651 -10.89 35.98 13.16
C PRO A 651 -11.70 34.94 12.36
N SER A 652 -11.88 35.21 11.07
CA SER A 652 -12.04 34.18 10.02
C SER A 652 -11.17 34.56 8.82
N GLN A 653 -9.87 34.79 9.08
CA GLN A 653 -8.86 35.20 8.11
C GLN A 653 -8.30 34.07 7.23
N SER A 654 -8.96 32.91 7.03
CA SER A 654 -8.30 31.76 6.39
C SER A 654 -8.62 31.48 4.91
N GLU A 655 -9.66 32.03 4.27
CA GLU A 655 -9.98 31.64 2.88
C GLU A 655 -10.44 32.79 1.99
N SER A 656 -9.51 33.63 1.53
CA SER A 656 -9.77 34.50 0.38
C SER A 656 -9.62 33.69 -0.91
N MET A 657 -10.72 33.14 -1.44
CA MET A 657 -10.70 32.44 -2.72
C MET A 657 -10.50 33.42 -3.91
N PRO A 658 -9.82 33.00 -4.99
CA PRO A 658 -9.75 33.83 -6.20
C PRO A 658 -11.14 34.02 -6.79
N ARG A 659 -11.39 35.17 -7.42
CA ARG A 659 -12.61 35.38 -8.19
C ARG A 659 -12.57 34.50 -9.43
N GLN A 660 -13.57 33.64 -9.56
CA GLN A 660 -13.72 32.69 -10.65
C GLN A 660 -14.83 33.15 -11.60
N ARG A 661 -14.48 33.42 -12.86
CA ARG A 661 -15.46 33.88 -13.88
C ARG A 661 -15.39 32.98 -15.11
N LYS A 662 -16.54 32.58 -15.64
CA LYS A 662 -16.60 31.96 -16.97
C LYS A 662 -16.40 33.02 -18.03
N HIS A 663 -15.41 32.82 -18.89
CA HIS A 663 -15.16 33.68 -20.05
C HIS A 663 -15.49 32.90 -21.33
N LEU A 664 -15.80 33.64 -22.40
CA LEU A 664 -15.81 33.10 -23.76
C LEU A 664 -14.59 33.69 -24.47
N GLY A 665 -13.74 32.83 -25.00
CA GLY A 665 -12.62 33.21 -25.85
C GLY A 665 -12.80 32.60 -27.25
N ILE A 666 -12.45 33.36 -28.28
CA ILE A 666 -12.49 32.93 -29.68
C ILE A 666 -11.14 33.25 -30.31
N ALA A 667 -10.60 32.32 -31.10
CA ALA A 667 -9.41 32.52 -31.91
C ALA A 667 -9.68 32.08 -33.35
N LEU A 668 -9.30 32.91 -34.32
CA LEU A 668 -9.36 32.57 -35.74
C LEU A 668 -7.94 32.64 -36.31
N ALA A 669 -7.53 31.61 -37.03
CA ALA A 669 -6.24 31.52 -37.71
C ALA A 669 -6.44 31.42 -39.23
N GLY A 670 -5.55 32.07 -40.00
CA GLY A 670 -5.57 32.09 -41.45
C GLY A 670 -4.74 33.23 -42.04
N ASP A 671 -4.68 33.30 -43.38
CA ASP A 671 -3.67 34.11 -44.08
C ASP A 671 -4.02 35.59 -44.28
N ASN A 672 -5.29 35.97 -44.09
CA ASN A 672 -5.76 37.33 -44.34
C ASN A 672 -6.36 37.97 -43.08
N ALA A 673 -5.55 38.81 -42.42
CA ALA A 673 -5.93 39.48 -41.18
C ALA A 673 -7.21 40.33 -41.28
N VAL A 674 -7.47 40.99 -42.42
CA VAL A 674 -8.68 41.80 -42.62
C VAL A 674 -9.93 40.92 -42.66
N ASN A 675 -9.86 39.79 -43.37
CA ASN A 675 -10.97 38.83 -43.43
C ASN A 675 -11.22 38.19 -42.06
N LEU A 676 -10.17 37.80 -41.33
CA LEU A 676 -10.30 37.25 -39.98
C LEU A 676 -10.95 38.25 -39.02
N PHE A 677 -10.54 39.52 -39.07
CA PHE A 677 -11.14 40.58 -38.25
C PHE A 677 -12.63 40.78 -38.57
N LEU A 678 -13.00 40.86 -39.86
CA LEU A 678 -14.40 41.02 -40.26
C LEU A 678 -15.24 39.78 -39.90
N ARG A 679 -14.69 38.57 -40.02
CA ARG A 679 -15.34 37.33 -39.58
C ARG A 679 -15.58 37.35 -38.08
N LEU A 680 -14.56 37.65 -37.27
CA LEU A 680 -14.70 37.72 -35.82
C LEU A 680 -15.74 38.77 -35.40
N LYS A 681 -15.72 39.95 -36.03
CA LYS A 681 -16.72 41.00 -35.81
C LYS A 681 -18.14 40.59 -36.21
N GLY A 682 -18.29 39.69 -37.18
CA GLY A 682 -19.61 39.15 -37.54
C GLY A 682 -20.11 38.05 -36.60
N ILE A 683 -19.20 37.38 -35.88
CA ILE A 683 -19.52 36.35 -34.88
C ILE A 683 -19.94 37.00 -33.55
N LEU A 684 -19.26 38.08 -33.15
CA LEU A 684 -19.55 38.89 -31.96
C LEU A 684 -20.75 39.82 -32.18
#